data_AF-A0AAV8Q0P5-F1
#
_entry.id   AF-A0AAV8Q0P5-F1
#
_cell.length_a   1.000
_cell.length_b   1.000
_cell.length_c   1.000
_cell.angle_alpha   90.00
_cell.angle_beta   90.00
_cell.angle_gamma   90.00
#
_symmetry.space_group_name_H-M   'P 1'
#
loop_
_entity.id
_entity.type
_entity.pdbx_description
1 polymer ?
#
loop_
_entity_poly.entity_id
_entity_poly.type
_entity_poly.pdbx_seq_one_letter_code
_entity_poly.pdbx_strand_id
1 'polypeptide(L)'
;MATKFGLAGGIPERRVRPIWDAVDSRQYKAALKLATALLAKYPSSPYALALKALILERMGKPDEALSVCLEAKEELYSDNSLHIDELTLSTLQIVFQRLDHLDLASSCYEHAYAKYPNNLEIMIGLFNCYVRECSFVKQQQIAIKMYKLFSEERFLLWAVCSIELQVVCNSSGHKLLQLAEALLKKHMASHSLHEPDALVMYISILEQQEKYDAALEVLSGNLGSLIGIEEDKLRIQGRLLARACNYAAAAEIFQRILESCPDDWQTFLHYLACLLEEDVNWSKTNSSHQSCLPCVDDIKACKTTHLTDEFDSRISNARSFVQKLQMDCHNDCVRGPHLAQIEIERRHRLHGIAHDGKFMESLLNYFYRFGHLSCFTSDVEMFLQLLTDDEKDQLLDNMRTFESTSASPIKALGHAMSVFKVQESFGIMFTLSLRELEGTARKMLEMFCKGLKLSRDLDPQENMHGEDLLSMASNILVLLFWRTRKLGYLLEAITVLEYGLNIRRFVWQYKILLLHLYSYLGALPLAYEWYTTLDVKNILLETVSHHILPQMISSPLWQETGDLLKDYLKFMDDHLREAADLTCVAYRHRNYSKVIEFVQFKERLENSNQLLMARLDVSILQLKQKADSLQEVECIFENLNYGSRFLEMSNEDKLKSLTFNEDLQARPWWSPTSSVNLLSGYFEEGSAWLRESLKGGDEEYIVKKVIERKSILPRLVYLSIQSGSISLKETDRNGTLSDANAVSELKCLLERYARTIGLSFDDAISVILAISRGQNSFKDLGSDFISWINFTVFVNAWNLCCRDVKLHNEDKCVGDRTHFLAYPSNTVMHEIDASIRKKEEEKWFDGSSQFPRYAGHVWFSPVFN
;
A
#
# COMPACT_ATOMS: atom_id res chain seq x y z
N MET A 1 19.60 -15.40 36.83
CA MET A 1 20.06 -15.45 38.25
C MET A 1 19.39 -14.26 38.91
N ALA A 2 18.67 -14.46 40.02
CA ALA A 2 18.04 -13.36 40.75
C ALA A 2 19.01 -12.19 40.93
N THR A 3 18.61 -11.00 40.49
CA THR A 3 19.21 -9.73 40.88
C THR A 3 19.50 -9.82 42.39
N LYS A 4 20.78 -9.80 42.77
CA LYS A 4 21.15 -9.72 44.20
C LYS A 4 20.38 -8.52 44.75
N PHE A 5 19.39 -8.79 45.60
CA PHE A 5 18.46 -7.79 46.13
C PHE A 5 19.22 -6.49 46.47
N GLY A 6 18.95 -5.43 45.70
CA GLY A 6 19.52 -4.08 45.89
C GLY A 6 20.69 -3.66 44.98
N LEU A 7 21.08 -4.42 43.94
CA LEU A 7 22.06 -3.99 42.91
C LEU A 7 21.44 -3.96 41.50
N ALA A 8 21.60 -2.84 40.79
CA ALA A 8 21.26 -2.63 39.38
C ALA A 8 22.54 -2.34 38.58
N GLY A 9 22.90 -3.16 37.58
CA GLY A 9 24.17 -2.97 36.85
C GLY A 9 25.43 -3.15 37.70
N GLY A 10 25.34 -3.92 38.79
CA GLY A 10 26.40 -4.00 39.81
C GLY A 10 26.49 -2.76 40.74
N ILE A 11 25.58 -1.78 40.61
CA ILE A 11 25.52 -0.55 41.40
C ILE A 11 24.36 -0.61 42.41
N PRO A 12 24.50 -0.10 43.66
CA PRO A 12 23.39 -0.02 44.60
C PRO A 12 22.16 0.69 44.04
N GLU A 13 21.01 0.02 44.03
CA GLU A 13 19.76 0.46 43.41
C GLU A 13 19.32 1.85 43.91
N ARG A 14 19.52 2.14 45.21
CA ARG A 14 19.29 3.47 45.82
C ARG A 14 20.02 4.63 45.14
N ARG A 15 21.11 4.37 44.42
CA ARG A 15 21.89 5.37 43.66
C ARG A 15 21.40 5.52 42.22
N VAL A 16 20.75 4.49 41.68
CA VAL A 16 20.24 4.46 40.30
C VAL A 16 18.80 4.97 40.25
N ARG A 17 17.96 4.62 41.24
CA ARG A 17 16.55 5.00 41.31
C ARG A 17 16.28 6.51 41.11
N PRO A 18 17.05 7.45 41.72
CA PRO A 18 16.84 8.88 41.48
C PRO A 18 17.07 9.31 40.02
N ILE A 19 17.89 8.56 39.27
CA ILE A 19 18.10 8.80 37.84
C ILE A 19 16.85 8.40 37.06
N TRP A 20 16.30 7.21 37.32
CA TRP A 20 15.06 6.75 36.68
C TRP A 20 13.86 7.62 37.05
N ASP A 21 13.69 8.01 38.32
CA ASP A 21 12.63 8.93 38.75
C ASP A 21 12.69 10.27 37.98
N ALA A 22 13.91 10.78 37.74
CA ALA A 22 14.13 11.99 36.94
C ALA A 22 13.88 11.77 35.44
N VAL A 23 14.21 10.60 34.89
CA VAL A 23 13.90 10.22 33.50
C VAL A 23 12.39 10.10 33.29
N ASP A 24 11.69 9.41 34.18
CA ASP A 24 10.23 9.19 34.12
C ASP A 24 9.47 10.50 34.29
N SER A 25 9.99 11.41 35.14
CA SER A 25 9.48 12.77 35.31
C SER A 25 9.87 13.73 34.16
N ARG A 26 10.54 13.24 33.10
CA ARG A 26 11.05 14.01 31.95
C ARG A 26 12.01 15.15 32.32
N GLN A 27 12.70 15.05 33.47
CA GLN A 27 13.69 16.01 33.95
C GLN A 27 15.11 15.65 33.48
N TYR A 28 15.31 15.56 32.16
CA TYR A 28 16.54 14.98 31.59
C TYR A 28 17.84 15.72 31.97
N LYS A 29 17.80 17.05 32.13
CA LYS A 29 18.98 17.82 32.60
C LYS A 29 19.39 17.45 34.03
N ALA A 30 18.43 17.17 34.90
CA ALA A 30 18.70 16.74 36.26
C ALA A 30 19.19 15.28 36.28
N ALA A 31 18.54 14.41 35.50
CA ALA A 31 18.97 13.03 35.29
C ALA A 31 20.43 12.97 34.80
N LEU A 32 20.82 13.82 33.83
CA LEU A 32 22.17 13.87 33.30
C LEU A 32 23.20 14.26 34.37
N LYS A 33 22.88 15.24 35.23
CA LYS A 33 23.75 15.60 36.37
C LYS A 33 23.92 14.45 37.37
N LEU A 34 22.85 13.71 37.63
CA LEU A 34 22.90 12.55 38.52
C LEU A 34 23.70 11.40 37.89
N ALA A 35 23.54 11.16 36.59
CA ALA A 35 24.28 10.14 35.84
C ALA A 35 25.78 10.47 35.74
N THR A 36 26.16 11.73 35.49
CA THR A 36 27.58 12.14 35.48
C THR A 36 28.22 12.03 36.87
N ALA A 37 27.48 12.39 37.93
CA ALA A 37 27.94 12.18 39.30
C ALA A 37 28.07 10.69 39.66
N LEU A 38 27.25 9.81 39.07
CA LEU A 38 27.35 8.37 39.22
C LEU A 38 28.60 7.82 38.50
N LEU A 39 28.84 8.26 37.27
CA LEU A 39 30.02 7.89 36.48
C LEU A 39 31.33 8.35 37.13
N ALA A 40 31.35 9.51 37.79
CA ALA A 40 32.53 9.95 38.55
C ALA A 40 32.91 8.96 39.68
N LYS A 41 31.94 8.20 40.21
CA LYS A 41 32.16 7.18 41.25
C LYS A 41 32.38 5.78 40.70
N TYR A 42 31.86 5.50 39.51
CA TYR A 42 31.97 4.22 38.81
C TYR A 42 32.35 4.45 37.33
N PRO A 43 33.60 4.86 37.03
CA PRO A 43 33.96 5.33 35.69
C PRO A 43 33.93 4.23 34.62
N SER A 44 34.27 3.00 35.00
CA SER A 44 34.30 1.81 34.12
C SER A 44 33.02 0.96 34.23
N SER A 45 31.89 1.56 34.63
CA SER A 45 30.62 0.83 34.71
C SER A 45 29.86 0.94 33.39
N PRO A 46 29.66 -0.18 32.66
CA PRO A 46 28.92 -0.14 31.40
C PRO A 46 27.46 0.29 31.61
N TYR A 47 26.86 -0.04 32.76
CA TYR A 47 25.49 0.38 33.09
C TYR A 47 25.36 1.89 33.27
N ALA A 48 26.30 2.52 33.99
CA ALA A 48 26.26 3.96 34.22
C ALA A 48 26.46 4.75 32.90
N LEU A 49 27.29 4.22 31.98
CA LEU A 49 27.47 4.77 30.64
C LEU A 49 26.19 4.59 29.80
N ALA A 50 25.58 3.41 29.82
CA ALA A 50 24.31 3.14 29.13
C ALA A 50 23.18 4.08 29.60
N LEU A 51 23.08 4.35 30.91
CA LEU A 51 22.10 5.31 31.45
C LEU A 51 22.38 6.74 30.97
N LYS A 52 23.64 7.16 30.92
CA LYS A 52 24.02 8.47 30.37
C LYS A 52 23.65 8.57 28.88
N ALA A 53 23.94 7.54 28.10
CA ALA A 53 23.57 7.48 26.68
C ALA A 53 22.05 7.55 26.48
N LEU A 54 21.27 6.82 27.29
CA LEU A 54 19.81 6.88 27.27
C LEU A 54 19.30 8.30 27.54
N ILE A 55 19.85 8.99 28.53
CA ILE A 55 19.44 10.37 28.84
C ILE A 55 19.80 11.32 27.69
N LEU A 56 20.98 11.17 27.09
CA LEU A 56 21.41 11.98 25.95
C LEU A 56 20.52 11.77 24.71
N GLU A 57 20.14 10.52 24.44
CA GLU A 57 19.17 10.19 23.39
C GLU A 57 17.82 10.88 23.65
N ARG A 58 17.29 10.78 24.87
CA ARG A 58 16.03 11.45 25.28
C ARG A 58 16.11 12.99 25.22
N MET A 59 17.31 13.56 25.26
CA MET A 59 17.57 14.98 25.10
C MET A 59 17.72 15.42 23.64
N GLY A 60 17.64 14.51 22.67
CA GLY A 60 17.78 14.80 21.24
C GLY A 60 19.24 14.97 20.80
N LYS A 61 20.19 14.32 21.47
CA LYS A 61 21.63 14.35 21.15
C LYS A 61 22.12 12.97 20.70
N PRO A 62 21.74 12.50 19.50
CA PRO A 62 21.99 11.13 19.06
C PRO A 62 23.49 10.82 18.91
N ASP A 63 24.31 11.75 18.39
CA ASP A 63 25.75 11.52 18.18
C ASP A 63 26.51 11.36 19.50
N GLU A 64 26.20 12.22 20.49
CA GLU A 64 26.76 12.12 21.84
C GLU A 64 26.29 10.83 22.52
N ALA A 65 25.02 10.45 22.33
CA ALA A 65 24.47 9.20 22.87
C ALA A 65 25.17 7.98 22.26
N LEU A 66 25.38 7.96 20.94
CA LEU A 66 26.07 6.88 20.22
C LEU A 66 27.51 6.74 20.71
N SER A 67 28.26 7.83 20.82
CA SER A 67 29.64 7.81 21.35
C SER A 67 29.71 7.17 22.73
N VAL A 68 28.82 7.58 23.65
CA VAL A 68 28.78 7.03 25.02
C VAL A 68 28.31 5.56 25.03
N CYS A 69 27.42 5.17 24.13
CA CYS A 69 26.99 3.78 23.97
C CYS A 69 28.11 2.88 23.45
N LEU A 70 28.94 3.37 22.53
CA LEU A 70 30.12 2.65 22.05
C LEU A 70 31.16 2.49 23.16
N GLU A 71 31.42 3.54 23.95
CA GLU A 71 32.27 3.43 25.15
C GLU A 71 31.73 2.37 26.13
N ALA A 72 30.42 2.36 26.38
CA ALA A 72 29.79 1.37 27.25
C ALA A 72 29.96 -0.06 26.72
N LYS A 73 29.88 -0.24 25.40
CA LYS A 73 30.09 -1.52 24.71
C LYS A 73 31.54 -2.00 24.84
N GLU A 74 32.53 -1.13 24.66
CA GLU A 74 33.95 -1.47 24.84
C GLU A 74 34.24 -1.91 26.29
N GLU A 75 33.71 -1.18 27.29
CA GLU A 75 33.83 -1.56 28.70
C GLU A 75 33.13 -2.90 29.00
N LEU A 76 31.98 -3.18 28.36
CA LEU A 76 31.29 -4.47 28.45
C LEU A 76 32.15 -5.63 27.90
N TYR A 77 32.94 -5.35 26.86
CA TYR A 77 33.79 -6.33 26.18
C TYR A 77 35.08 -6.61 26.94
N SER A 78 35.52 -5.67 27.78
CA SER A 78 36.70 -5.84 28.62
C SER A 78 36.62 -7.08 29.52
N ASP A 79 37.76 -7.76 29.71
CA ASP A 79 37.88 -8.94 30.60
C ASP A 79 37.66 -8.60 32.09
N ASN A 80 37.70 -7.31 32.44
CA ASN A 80 37.48 -6.82 33.80
C ASN A 80 35.98 -6.73 34.18
N SER A 81 35.07 -6.88 33.20
CA SER A 81 33.63 -6.96 33.41
C SER A 81 33.28 -8.29 34.11
N LEU A 82 33.31 -8.29 35.44
CA LEU A 82 33.03 -9.47 36.29
C LEU A 82 31.59 -9.97 36.17
N HIS A 83 30.66 -9.14 35.70
CA HIS A 83 29.25 -9.48 35.50
C HIS A 83 28.63 -8.69 34.34
N ILE A 84 28.12 -9.41 33.34
CA ILE A 84 27.18 -8.86 32.36
C ILE A 84 25.77 -9.09 32.91
N ASP A 85 25.05 -8.01 33.23
CA ASP A 85 23.70 -8.07 33.76
C ASP A 85 22.65 -7.62 32.73
N GLU A 86 21.42 -8.11 32.92
CA GLU A 86 20.29 -7.88 32.01
C GLU A 86 19.91 -6.40 31.90
N LEU A 87 20.01 -5.63 32.98
CA LEU A 87 19.65 -4.20 32.98
C LEU A 87 20.60 -3.39 32.09
N THR A 88 21.90 -3.72 32.09
CA THR A 88 22.86 -3.12 31.17
C THR A 88 22.55 -3.45 29.72
N LEU A 89 22.33 -4.72 29.40
CA LEU A 89 22.03 -5.15 28.03
C LEU A 89 20.72 -4.55 27.51
N SER A 90 19.65 -4.58 28.30
CA SER A 90 18.35 -4.01 27.92
C SER A 90 18.40 -2.49 27.77
N THR A 91 19.15 -1.78 28.62
CA THR A 91 19.34 -0.33 28.49
C THR A 91 20.11 0.01 27.21
N LEU A 92 21.20 -0.70 26.92
CA LEU A 92 21.96 -0.54 25.68
C LEU A 92 21.10 -0.85 24.45
N GLN A 93 20.30 -1.92 24.50
CA GLN A 93 19.37 -2.29 23.44
C GLN A 93 18.37 -1.17 23.15
N ILE A 94 17.76 -0.56 24.18
CA ILE A 94 16.80 0.55 23.99
C ILE A 94 17.47 1.71 23.25
N VAL A 95 18.70 2.07 23.63
CA VAL A 95 19.41 3.19 22.99
C VAL A 95 19.82 2.83 21.56
N PHE A 96 20.43 1.66 21.34
CA PHE A 96 20.81 1.21 20.00
C PHE A 96 19.62 1.08 19.05
N GLN A 97 18.47 0.57 19.52
CA GLN A 97 17.23 0.49 18.72
C GLN A 97 16.72 1.89 18.32
N ARG A 98 16.82 2.88 19.21
CA ARG A 98 16.41 4.27 18.92
C ARG A 98 17.36 5.00 17.99
N LEU A 99 18.63 4.59 17.98
CA LEU A 99 19.67 5.10 17.08
C LEU A 99 19.78 4.29 15.78
N ASP A 100 18.87 3.35 15.51
CA ASP A 100 18.83 2.50 14.31
C ASP A 100 20.08 1.62 14.11
N HIS A 101 20.71 1.20 15.21
CA HIS A 101 21.90 0.33 15.24
C HIS A 101 21.58 -1.03 15.90
N LEU A 102 20.62 -1.77 15.33
CA LEU A 102 20.18 -3.07 15.86
C LEU A 102 21.32 -4.10 15.94
N ASP A 103 22.24 -4.05 14.99
CA ASP A 103 23.45 -4.89 14.90
C ASP A 103 24.33 -4.76 16.14
N LEU A 104 24.49 -3.53 16.66
CA LEU A 104 25.26 -3.29 17.88
C LEU A 104 24.58 -3.88 19.10
N ALA A 105 23.26 -3.80 19.19
CA ALA A 105 22.50 -4.44 20.27
C ALA A 105 22.66 -5.97 20.24
N SER A 106 22.52 -6.59 19.08
CA SER A 106 22.74 -8.03 18.91
C SER A 106 24.16 -8.44 19.30
N SER A 107 25.18 -7.68 18.89
CA SER A 107 26.56 -7.98 19.23
C SER A 107 26.82 -8.02 20.75
N CYS A 108 26.16 -7.13 21.52
CA CYS A 108 26.27 -7.12 22.98
C CYS A 108 25.66 -8.39 23.59
N TYR A 109 24.51 -8.84 23.10
CA TYR A 109 23.89 -10.08 23.55
C TYR A 109 24.65 -11.33 23.09
N GLU A 110 25.25 -11.33 21.89
CA GLU A 110 26.09 -12.43 21.38
C GLU A 110 27.33 -12.61 22.28
N HIS A 111 27.98 -11.51 22.68
CA HIS A 111 29.10 -11.56 23.64
C HIS A 111 28.66 -12.05 25.02
N ALA A 112 27.52 -11.56 25.53
CA ALA A 112 26.96 -12.02 26.80
C ALA A 112 26.64 -13.52 26.78
N TYR A 113 26.09 -14.00 25.67
CA TYR A 113 25.79 -15.42 25.45
C TYR A 113 27.06 -16.27 25.38
N ALA A 114 28.14 -15.78 24.76
CA ALA A 114 29.43 -16.47 24.73
C ALA A 114 30.01 -16.69 26.14
N LYS A 115 29.86 -15.71 27.04
CA LYS A 115 30.29 -15.83 28.45
C LYS A 115 29.33 -16.69 29.30
N TYR A 116 28.02 -16.60 29.06
CA TYR A 116 26.99 -17.27 29.87
C TYR A 116 25.98 -18.07 29.01
N PRO A 117 26.40 -19.16 28.36
CA PRO A 117 25.61 -19.85 27.33
C PRO A 117 24.34 -20.55 27.83
N ASN A 118 24.23 -20.80 29.15
CA ASN A 118 23.09 -21.48 29.76
C ASN A 118 22.12 -20.51 30.47
N ASN A 119 22.33 -19.19 30.35
CA ASN A 119 21.45 -18.21 30.98
C ASN A 119 20.23 -17.92 30.09
N LEU A 120 19.04 -18.33 30.56
CA LEU A 120 17.79 -18.19 29.82
C LEU A 120 17.43 -16.74 29.46
N GLU A 121 17.63 -15.79 30.38
CA GLU A 121 17.30 -14.37 30.17
C GLU A 121 18.13 -13.78 29.02
N ILE A 122 19.43 -14.12 28.98
CA ILE A 122 20.34 -13.70 27.90
C ILE A 122 19.94 -14.34 26.58
N MET A 123 19.57 -15.64 26.57
CA MET A 123 19.11 -16.32 25.35
C MET A 123 17.81 -15.73 24.80
N ILE A 124 16.85 -15.38 25.68
CA ILE A 124 15.59 -14.71 25.30
C ILE A 124 15.88 -13.30 24.76
N GLY A 125 16.76 -12.54 25.42
CA GLY A 125 17.20 -11.23 24.94
C GLY A 125 17.85 -11.30 23.57
N LEU A 126 18.76 -12.27 23.36
CA LEU A 126 19.40 -12.51 22.07
C LEU A 126 18.40 -12.91 20.97
N PHE A 127 17.46 -13.80 21.27
CA PHE A 127 16.37 -14.14 20.35
C PHE A 127 15.56 -12.90 19.94
N ASN A 128 15.20 -12.07 20.91
CA ASN A 128 14.46 -10.82 20.68
C ASN A 128 15.26 -9.82 19.81
N CYS A 129 16.59 -9.77 19.94
CA CYS A 129 17.44 -8.98 19.04
C CYS A 129 17.38 -9.53 17.60
N TYR A 130 17.48 -10.85 17.42
CA TYR A 130 17.34 -11.47 16.10
C TYR A 130 15.93 -11.33 15.50
N VAL A 131 14.88 -11.23 16.31
CA VAL A 131 13.53 -10.87 15.86
C VAL A 131 13.49 -9.46 15.29
N ARG A 132 14.14 -8.48 15.96
CA ARG A 132 14.22 -7.09 15.49
C ARG A 132 14.99 -6.94 14.18
N GLU A 133 16.06 -7.72 14.01
CA GLU A 133 16.86 -7.75 12.78
C GLU A 133 16.25 -8.58 11.65
N CYS A 134 15.09 -9.23 11.87
CA CYS A 134 14.52 -10.20 10.93
C CYS A 134 15.51 -11.33 10.55
N SER A 135 16.44 -11.68 11.46
CA SER A 135 17.46 -12.71 11.24
C SER A 135 16.92 -14.11 11.54
N PHE A 136 16.03 -14.61 10.69
CA PHE A 136 15.24 -15.82 10.96
C PHE A 136 16.08 -17.10 11.16
N VAL A 137 17.22 -17.22 10.47
CA VAL A 137 18.16 -18.35 10.66
C VAL A 137 18.74 -18.32 12.07
N LYS A 138 19.18 -17.15 12.54
CA LYS A 138 19.74 -17.00 13.89
C LYS A 138 18.67 -17.20 14.97
N GLN A 139 17.44 -16.72 14.73
CA GLN A 139 16.27 -16.99 15.61
C GLN A 139 16.03 -18.49 15.77
N GLN A 140 15.97 -19.24 14.66
CA GLN A 140 15.81 -20.69 14.70
C GLN A 140 16.92 -21.37 15.51
N GLN A 141 18.18 -21.01 15.26
CA GLN A 141 19.33 -21.63 15.93
C GLN A 141 19.30 -21.44 17.44
N ILE A 142 19.05 -20.22 17.93
CA ILE A 142 19.00 -19.95 19.36
C ILE A 142 17.75 -20.58 20.01
N ALA A 143 16.61 -20.59 19.32
CA ALA A 143 15.38 -21.23 19.81
C ALA A 143 15.53 -22.75 19.97
N ILE A 144 16.17 -23.43 19.01
CA ILE A 144 16.49 -24.87 19.13
C ILE A 144 17.41 -25.13 20.32
N LYS A 145 18.39 -24.26 20.58
CA LYS A 145 19.28 -24.39 21.75
C LYS A 145 18.51 -24.20 23.06
N MET A 146 17.62 -23.21 23.14
CA MET A 146 16.74 -23.02 24.31
C MET A 146 15.86 -24.25 24.55
N TYR A 147 15.24 -24.78 23.49
CA TYR A 147 14.42 -25.99 23.60
C TYR A 147 15.23 -27.20 24.07
N LYS A 148 16.46 -27.40 23.60
CA LYS A 148 17.34 -28.50 24.06
C LYS A 148 17.73 -28.39 25.54
N LEU A 149 17.89 -27.17 26.06
CA LEU A 149 18.31 -26.93 27.45
C LEU A 149 17.15 -27.00 28.44
N PHE A 150 16.00 -26.41 28.09
CA PHE A 150 14.87 -26.22 29.00
C PHE A 150 13.68 -27.13 28.71
N SER A 151 13.61 -27.73 27.52
CA SER A 151 12.54 -28.65 27.09
C SER A 151 11.12 -28.06 27.15
N GLU A 152 10.97 -26.74 27.18
CA GLU A 152 9.66 -26.08 27.20
C GLU A 152 9.06 -25.95 25.79
N GLU A 153 7.76 -26.26 25.65
CA GLU A 153 6.99 -26.19 24.40
C GLU A 153 7.14 -24.84 23.68
N ARG A 154 7.09 -23.71 24.40
CA ARG A 154 7.20 -22.38 23.79
C ARG A 154 8.46 -22.20 22.95
N PHE A 155 9.61 -22.75 23.35
CA PHE A 155 10.88 -22.57 22.63
C PHE A 155 10.94 -23.46 21.39
N LEU A 156 10.28 -24.61 21.42
CA LEU A 156 10.04 -25.42 20.22
C LEU A 156 9.20 -24.62 19.22
N LEU A 157 8.10 -24.02 19.67
CA LEU A 157 7.22 -23.23 18.81
C LEU A 157 7.90 -21.96 18.28
N TRP A 158 8.79 -21.34 19.05
CA TRP A 158 9.64 -20.25 18.55
C TRP A 158 10.54 -20.73 17.40
N ALA A 159 11.18 -21.89 17.55
CA ALA A 159 12.02 -22.46 16.51
C ALA A 159 11.22 -22.81 15.24
N VAL A 160 10.04 -23.42 15.40
CA VAL A 160 9.15 -23.79 14.31
C VAL A 160 8.63 -22.55 13.57
N CYS A 161 8.16 -21.54 14.30
CA CYS A 161 7.70 -20.29 13.71
C CYS A 161 8.84 -19.55 12.97
N SER A 162 10.06 -19.53 13.52
CA SER A 162 11.24 -18.97 12.81
C SER A 162 11.64 -19.78 11.56
N ILE A 163 11.30 -21.08 11.49
CA ILE A 163 11.44 -21.88 10.27
C ILE A 163 10.41 -21.43 9.24
N GLU A 164 9.14 -21.29 9.63
CA GLU A 164 8.09 -20.83 8.72
C GLU A 164 8.39 -19.43 8.16
N LEU A 165 8.89 -18.50 8.99
CA LEU A 165 9.34 -17.19 8.52
C LEU A 165 10.47 -17.28 7.48
N GLN A 166 11.40 -18.23 7.61
CA GLN A 166 12.42 -18.46 6.58
C GLN A 166 11.81 -18.95 5.27
N VAL A 167 10.80 -19.82 5.33
CA VAL A 167 10.12 -20.37 4.15
C VAL A 167 9.29 -19.30 3.44
N VAL A 168 8.62 -18.45 4.21
CA VAL A 168 7.81 -17.35 3.70
C VAL A 168 8.67 -16.28 3.04
N CYS A 169 9.77 -15.86 3.68
CA CYS A 169 10.61 -14.78 3.17
C CYS A 169 11.71 -15.25 2.20
N ASN A 170 12.07 -16.54 2.17
CA ASN A 170 13.07 -17.09 1.24
C ASN A 170 12.50 -18.27 0.42
N SER A 171 12.66 -18.23 -0.90
CA SER A 171 12.04 -19.17 -1.85
C SER A 171 12.50 -20.64 -1.78
N SER A 172 13.19 -21.09 -0.73
CA SER A 172 13.73 -22.47 -0.61
C SER A 172 13.36 -23.16 0.72
N GLY A 173 12.13 -23.69 0.79
CA GLY A 173 11.51 -24.09 2.06
C GLY A 173 11.35 -25.59 2.36
N HIS A 174 11.35 -26.49 1.37
CA HIS A 174 10.86 -27.87 1.58
C HIS A 174 11.66 -28.67 2.64
N LYS A 175 13.00 -28.56 2.66
CA LYS A 175 13.84 -29.21 3.67
C LYS A 175 13.64 -28.64 5.08
N LEU A 176 13.34 -27.34 5.17
CA LEU A 176 13.10 -26.66 6.44
C LEU A 176 11.75 -27.07 7.03
N LEU A 177 10.71 -27.20 6.21
CA LEU A 177 9.40 -27.70 6.64
C LEU A 177 9.49 -29.13 7.20
N GLN A 178 10.26 -30.01 6.55
CA GLN A 178 10.52 -31.37 7.07
C GLN A 178 11.21 -31.35 8.43
N LEU A 179 12.13 -30.42 8.66
CA LEU A 179 12.78 -30.24 9.96
C LEU A 179 11.79 -29.78 11.03
N ALA A 180 10.93 -28.80 10.72
CA ALA A 180 9.88 -28.32 11.62
C ALA A 180 8.92 -29.45 12.02
N GLU A 181 8.43 -30.24 11.05
CA GLU A 181 7.61 -31.43 11.33
C GLU A 181 8.33 -32.44 12.23
N ALA A 182 9.60 -32.74 11.95
CA ALA A 182 10.37 -33.69 12.74
C ALA A 182 10.55 -33.23 14.20
N LEU A 183 10.74 -31.93 14.42
CA LEU A 183 10.83 -31.35 15.76
C LEU A 183 9.51 -31.50 16.54
N LEU A 184 8.38 -31.21 15.89
CA LEU A 184 7.05 -31.35 16.48
C LEU A 184 6.72 -32.82 16.79
N LYS A 185 6.92 -33.74 15.84
CA LYS A 185 6.72 -35.18 16.06
C LYS A 185 7.56 -35.73 17.21
N LYS A 186 8.82 -35.30 17.30
CA LYS A 186 9.71 -35.68 18.42
C LYS A 186 9.17 -35.20 19.77
N HIS A 187 8.67 -33.98 19.84
CA HIS A 187 8.05 -33.46 21.05
C HIS A 187 6.80 -34.27 21.41
N MET A 188 5.91 -34.47 20.43
CA MET A 188 4.66 -35.22 20.56
C MET A 188 4.83 -36.68 21.03
N ALA A 189 5.96 -37.31 20.71
CA ALA A 189 6.30 -38.65 21.19
C ALA A 189 6.56 -38.72 22.71
N SER A 190 6.82 -37.58 23.35
CA SER A 190 7.20 -37.47 24.77
C SER A 190 6.28 -36.58 25.60
N HIS A 191 5.63 -35.60 24.98
CA HIS A 191 4.77 -34.57 25.58
C HIS A 191 3.61 -34.29 24.64
N SER A 192 2.46 -33.79 25.11
CA SER A 192 1.38 -33.34 24.21
C SER A 192 1.57 -31.88 23.80
N LEU A 193 0.90 -31.44 22.73
CA LEU A 193 0.76 -30.01 22.43
C LEU A 193 -0.38 -29.44 23.26
N HIS A 194 -0.18 -28.26 23.84
CA HIS A 194 -1.16 -27.64 24.73
C HIS A 194 -1.78 -26.37 24.14
N GLU A 195 -1.14 -25.76 23.16
CA GLU A 195 -1.59 -24.49 22.58
C GLU A 195 -2.40 -24.69 21.29
N PRO A 196 -3.54 -23.99 21.10
CA PRO A 196 -4.32 -24.08 19.86
C PRO A 196 -3.52 -23.60 18.64
N ASP A 197 -2.74 -22.52 18.79
CA ASP A 197 -1.86 -22.02 17.73
C ASP A 197 -0.75 -23.01 17.36
N ALA A 198 -0.33 -23.89 18.30
CA ALA A 198 0.64 -24.95 18.00
C ALA A 198 0.04 -25.98 17.03
N LEU A 199 -1.23 -26.34 17.22
CA LEU A 199 -1.95 -27.22 16.30
C LEU A 199 -2.13 -26.57 14.94
N VAL A 200 -2.55 -25.30 14.90
CA VAL A 200 -2.76 -24.57 13.63
C VAL A 200 -1.44 -24.48 12.84
N MET A 201 -0.32 -24.15 13.50
CA MET A 201 0.99 -24.18 12.84
C MET A 201 1.36 -25.57 12.35
N TYR A 202 1.15 -26.62 13.16
CA TYR A 202 1.48 -27.99 12.73
C TYR A 202 0.69 -28.41 11.49
N ILE A 203 -0.61 -28.09 11.46
CA ILE A 203 -1.47 -28.31 10.29
C ILE A 203 -0.95 -27.50 9.10
N SER A 204 -0.59 -26.23 9.28
CA SER A 204 -0.03 -25.40 8.21
C SER A 204 1.25 -25.99 7.62
N ILE A 205 2.15 -26.51 8.46
CA ILE A 205 3.41 -27.15 8.03
C ILE A 205 3.15 -28.44 7.24
N LEU A 206 2.15 -29.23 7.63
CA LEU A 206 1.76 -30.43 6.89
C LEU A 206 1.08 -30.06 5.56
N GLU A 207 0.24 -29.03 5.57
CA GLU A 207 -0.47 -28.49 4.41
C GLU A 207 0.53 -27.91 3.37
N GLN A 208 1.56 -27.19 3.81
CA GLN A 208 2.65 -26.70 2.95
C GLN A 208 3.56 -27.82 2.40
N GLN A 209 3.55 -29.00 3.02
CA GLN A 209 4.25 -30.21 2.54
C GLN A 209 3.34 -31.14 1.73
N GLU A 210 2.09 -30.73 1.44
CA GLU A 210 1.09 -31.55 0.75
C GLU A 210 0.75 -32.87 1.46
N LYS A 211 0.96 -32.94 2.78
CA LYS A 211 0.66 -34.10 3.64
C LYS A 211 -0.74 -34.00 4.26
N TYR A 212 -1.76 -33.94 3.41
CA TYR A 212 -3.14 -33.65 3.83
C TYR A 212 -3.74 -34.74 4.74
N ASP A 213 -3.53 -36.02 4.43
CA ASP A 213 -4.06 -37.13 5.23
C ASP A 213 -3.48 -37.12 6.66
N ALA A 214 -2.18 -36.86 6.79
CA ALA A 214 -1.54 -36.73 8.09
C ALA A 214 -2.10 -35.54 8.89
N ALA A 215 -2.43 -34.43 8.23
CA ALA A 215 -3.05 -33.28 8.89
C ALA A 215 -4.48 -33.61 9.37
N LEU A 216 -5.25 -34.38 8.60
CA LEU A 216 -6.58 -34.85 8.98
C LEU A 216 -6.54 -35.83 10.16
N GLU A 217 -5.57 -36.74 10.21
CA GLU A 217 -5.35 -37.62 11.36
C GLU A 217 -5.05 -36.82 12.64
N VAL A 218 -4.21 -35.79 12.53
CA VAL A 218 -3.87 -34.91 13.65
C VAL A 218 -5.10 -34.13 14.15
N LEU A 219 -5.91 -33.61 13.23
CA LEU A 219 -7.12 -32.86 13.54
C LEU A 219 -8.26 -33.72 14.10
N SER A 220 -8.37 -34.97 13.66
CA SER A 220 -9.39 -35.92 14.16
C SER A 220 -8.98 -36.58 15.48
N GLY A 221 -7.69 -36.60 15.80
CA GLY A 221 -7.17 -37.12 17.07
C GLY A 221 -7.39 -36.18 18.26
N ASN A 222 -6.72 -36.51 19.37
CA ASN A 222 -6.86 -35.80 20.65
C ASN A 222 -6.52 -34.29 20.55
N LEU A 223 -5.60 -33.93 19.67
CA LEU A 223 -5.19 -32.53 19.49
C LEU A 223 -6.31 -31.67 18.90
N GLY A 224 -7.20 -32.24 18.09
CA GLY A 224 -8.33 -31.52 17.51
C GLY A 224 -9.25 -30.85 18.54
N SER A 225 -9.24 -31.31 19.79
CA SER A 225 -9.98 -30.69 20.89
C SER A 225 -9.43 -29.33 21.35
N LEU A 226 -8.21 -28.96 20.93
CA LEU A 226 -7.62 -27.65 21.21
C LEU A 226 -8.32 -26.52 20.46
N ILE A 227 -8.97 -26.83 19.33
CA ILE A 227 -9.79 -25.85 18.60
C ILE A 227 -11.17 -25.83 19.29
N GLY A 228 -11.43 -24.77 20.06
CA GLY A 228 -12.63 -24.65 20.87
C GLY A 228 -13.93 -24.39 20.08
N ILE A 229 -13.82 -23.88 18.85
CA ILE A 229 -14.95 -23.60 17.96
C ILE A 229 -15.05 -24.72 16.93
N GLU A 230 -16.14 -25.50 16.99
CA GLU A 230 -16.32 -26.66 16.12
C GLU A 230 -16.39 -26.26 14.64
N GLU A 231 -17.02 -25.14 14.31
CA GLU A 231 -17.09 -24.62 12.94
C GLU A 231 -15.70 -24.33 12.36
N ASP A 232 -14.78 -23.77 13.16
CA ASP A 232 -13.40 -23.51 12.70
C ASP A 232 -12.61 -24.79 12.46
N LYS A 233 -12.83 -25.80 13.31
CA LYS A 233 -12.28 -27.14 13.13
C LYS A 233 -12.80 -27.76 11.84
N LEU A 234 -14.11 -27.69 11.60
CA LEU A 234 -14.75 -28.19 10.38
C LEU A 234 -14.24 -27.43 9.14
N ARG A 235 -14.02 -26.11 9.21
CA ARG A 235 -13.44 -25.32 8.10
C ARG A 235 -12.06 -25.83 7.71
N ILE A 236 -11.20 -26.12 8.70
CA ILE A 236 -9.88 -26.70 8.46
C ILE A 236 -10.02 -28.10 7.86
N GLN A 237 -10.91 -28.94 8.41
CA GLN A 237 -11.15 -30.29 7.91
C GLN A 237 -11.62 -30.29 6.45
N GLY A 238 -12.62 -29.47 6.11
CA GLY A 238 -13.14 -29.32 4.75
C GLY A 238 -12.07 -28.85 3.78
N ARG A 239 -11.26 -27.85 4.17
CA ARG A 239 -10.13 -27.37 3.35
C ARG A 239 -9.09 -28.45 3.10
N LEU A 240 -8.70 -29.21 4.12
CA LEU A 240 -7.73 -30.31 3.98
C LEU A 240 -8.27 -31.44 3.08
N LEU A 241 -9.54 -31.81 3.23
CA LEU A 241 -10.20 -32.81 2.38
C LEU A 241 -10.27 -32.34 0.91
N ALA A 242 -10.61 -31.08 0.68
CA ALA A 242 -10.65 -30.49 -0.66
C ALA A 242 -9.27 -30.53 -1.32
N ARG A 243 -8.20 -30.15 -0.59
CA ARG A 243 -6.82 -30.23 -1.09
C ARG A 243 -6.30 -31.66 -1.29
N ALA A 244 -6.84 -32.63 -0.55
CA ALA A 244 -6.60 -34.05 -0.77
C ALA A 244 -7.40 -34.63 -1.97
N CYS A 245 -8.11 -33.78 -2.73
CA CYS A 245 -9.01 -34.15 -3.81
C CYS A 245 -10.19 -35.06 -3.36
N ASN A 246 -10.52 -35.08 -2.07
CA ASN A 246 -11.69 -35.78 -1.55
C ASN A 246 -12.89 -34.82 -1.45
N TYR A 247 -13.36 -34.39 -2.62
CA TYR A 247 -14.35 -33.33 -2.75
C TYR A 247 -15.72 -33.70 -2.17
N ALA A 248 -16.15 -34.97 -2.26
CA ALA A 248 -17.41 -35.41 -1.71
C ALA A 248 -17.45 -35.25 -0.18
N ALA A 249 -16.41 -35.72 0.52
CA ALA A 249 -16.31 -35.58 1.97
C ALA A 249 -16.15 -34.10 2.37
N ALA A 250 -15.40 -33.31 1.60
CA ALA A 250 -15.28 -31.86 1.84
C ALA A 250 -16.63 -31.15 1.73
N ALA A 251 -17.42 -31.46 0.70
CA ALA A 251 -18.75 -30.89 0.51
C ALA A 251 -19.71 -31.23 1.66
N GLU A 252 -19.69 -32.47 2.18
CA GLU A 252 -20.47 -32.85 3.37
C GLU A 252 -20.09 -32.02 4.62
N ILE A 253 -18.79 -31.77 4.82
CA ILE A 253 -18.30 -30.94 5.93
C ILE A 253 -18.77 -29.48 5.77
N PHE A 254 -18.63 -28.90 4.58
CA PHE A 254 -19.09 -27.54 4.33
C PHE A 254 -20.63 -27.42 4.43
N GLN A 255 -21.37 -28.45 4.03
CA GLN A 255 -22.82 -28.51 4.22
C GLN A 255 -23.20 -28.43 5.70
N ARG A 256 -22.50 -29.18 6.57
CA ARG A 256 -22.73 -29.13 8.02
C ARG A 256 -22.45 -27.75 8.62
N ILE A 257 -21.43 -27.05 8.12
CA ILE A 257 -21.15 -25.67 8.55
C ILE A 257 -22.28 -24.73 8.12
N LEU A 258 -22.78 -24.87 6.89
CA LEU A 258 -23.86 -24.01 6.38
C LEU A 258 -25.20 -24.25 7.08
N GLU A 259 -25.44 -25.45 7.61
CA GLU A 259 -26.61 -25.72 8.46
C GLU A 259 -26.56 -24.97 9.80
N SER A 260 -25.38 -24.68 10.36
CA SER A 260 -25.24 -23.84 11.56
C SER A 260 -25.04 -22.35 11.25
N CYS A 261 -24.35 -22.03 10.15
CA CYS A 261 -23.96 -20.69 9.72
C CYS A 261 -24.38 -20.43 8.26
N PRO A 262 -25.68 -20.24 7.97
CA PRO A 262 -26.19 -20.14 6.60
C PRO A 262 -25.75 -18.87 5.85
N ASP A 263 -25.28 -17.83 6.55
CA ASP A 263 -24.74 -16.60 5.97
C ASP A 263 -23.22 -16.66 5.68
N ASP A 264 -22.55 -17.79 5.94
CA ASP A 264 -21.12 -17.96 5.63
C ASP A 264 -20.91 -18.14 4.11
N TRP A 265 -20.79 -17.00 3.42
CA TRP A 265 -20.62 -16.95 1.97
C TRP A 265 -19.38 -17.71 1.48
N GLN A 266 -18.25 -17.60 2.20
CA GLN A 266 -17.01 -18.26 1.80
C GLN A 266 -17.16 -19.79 1.87
N THR A 267 -17.78 -20.31 2.93
CA THR A 267 -18.08 -21.73 3.04
C THR A 267 -19.05 -22.19 1.95
N PHE A 268 -20.02 -21.37 1.56
CA PHE A 268 -20.91 -21.71 0.44
C PHE A 268 -20.14 -21.84 -0.89
N LEU A 269 -19.20 -20.94 -1.18
CA LEU A 269 -18.36 -21.03 -2.37
C LEU A 269 -17.49 -22.29 -2.35
N HIS A 270 -16.91 -22.62 -1.19
CA HIS A 270 -16.14 -23.85 -1.00
C HIS A 270 -16.99 -25.12 -1.19
N TYR A 271 -18.21 -25.13 -0.64
CA TYR A 271 -19.19 -26.22 -0.84
C TYR A 271 -19.48 -26.43 -2.31
N LEU A 272 -19.87 -25.36 -3.02
CA LEU A 272 -20.26 -25.43 -4.42
C LEU A 272 -19.09 -25.87 -5.31
N ALA A 273 -17.89 -25.34 -5.07
CA ALA A 273 -16.71 -25.73 -5.83
C ALA A 273 -16.30 -27.19 -5.59
N CYS A 274 -16.37 -27.70 -4.35
CA CYS A 274 -16.14 -29.12 -4.09
C CYS A 274 -17.19 -29.99 -4.81
N LEU A 275 -18.46 -29.59 -4.76
CA LEU A 275 -19.53 -30.32 -5.44
C LEU A 275 -19.29 -30.41 -6.95
N LEU A 276 -18.73 -29.36 -7.55
CA LEU A 276 -18.41 -29.25 -8.97
C LEU A 276 -16.99 -29.74 -9.33
N GLU A 277 -16.20 -30.20 -8.35
CA GLU A 277 -14.80 -30.59 -8.51
C GLU A 277 -13.93 -29.50 -9.17
N GLU A 278 -14.22 -28.24 -8.86
CA GLU A 278 -13.46 -27.09 -9.33
C GLU A 278 -12.27 -26.83 -8.41
N ASP A 279 -11.09 -26.60 -9.00
CA ASP A 279 -9.92 -26.10 -8.30
C ASP A 279 -10.16 -24.63 -7.89
N VAL A 280 -10.77 -24.41 -6.73
CA VAL A 280 -10.68 -23.10 -6.07
C VAL A 280 -9.21 -22.88 -5.78
N ASN A 281 -8.70 -21.67 -5.96
CA ASN A 281 -7.31 -21.35 -5.68
C ASN A 281 -7.06 -21.38 -4.15
N TRP A 282 -7.06 -22.58 -3.55
CA TRP A 282 -6.98 -22.82 -2.11
C TRP A 282 -5.64 -22.33 -1.53
N SER A 283 -4.68 -21.96 -2.38
CA SER A 283 -3.24 -21.91 -2.13
C SER A 283 -2.63 -20.52 -1.89
N LYS A 284 -3.39 -19.40 -1.85
CA LYS A 284 -2.79 -18.08 -1.57
C LYS A 284 -3.63 -17.25 -0.60
N THR A 285 -3.22 -17.17 0.66
CA THR A 285 -3.82 -16.31 1.69
C THR A 285 -3.39 -14.83 1.62
N ASN A 286 -2.59 -14.38 0.63
CA ASN A 286 -1.85 -13.10 0.76
C ASN A 286 -1.92 -12.10 -0.42
N SER A 287 -2.94 -12.09 -1.27
CA SER A 287 -3.11 -10.98 -2.24
C SER A 287 -4.37 -10.19 -1.94
N SER A 288 -4.22 -8.92 -1.59
CA SER A 288 -5.28 -7.96 -1.22
C SER A 288 -6.25 -7.58 -2.35
N HIS A 289 -6.27 -8.32 -3.45
CA HIS A 289 -7.28 -8.22 -4.50
C HIS A 289 -7.74 -9.63 -4.87
N GLN A 290 -8.48 -10.28 -3.98
CA GLN A 290 -9.15 -11.55 -4.28
C GLN A 290 -10.65 -11.30 -4.42
N SER A 291 -11.10 -11.14 -5.66
CA SER A 291 -12.42 -11.65 -6.02
C SER A 291 -12.34 -13.17 -5.83
N CYS A 292 -12.91 -13.69 -4.74
CA CYS A 292 -12.91 -15.11 -4.38
C CYS A 292 -13.72 -16.01 -5.35
N LEU A 293 -14.09 -15.50 -6.53
CA LEU A 293 -14.97 -16.15 -7.48
C LEU A 293 -14.26 -16.28 -8.82
N PRO A 294 -14.22 -17.48 -9.42
CA PRO A 294 -13.60 -17.69 -10.72
C PRO A 294 -14.29 -16.79 -11.75
N CYS A 295 -13.49 -16.04 -12.52
CA CYS A 295 -14.00 -15.17 -13.57
C CYS A 295 -14.46 -16.02 -14.77
N VAL A 296 -15.14 -15.37 -15.73
CA VAL A 296 -15.62 -16.03 -16.96
C VAL A 296 -14.47 -16.71 -17.72
N ASP A 297 -13.24 -16.20 -17.62
CA ASP A 297 -12.08 -16.75 -18.31
C ASP A 297 -11.42 -17.92 -17.55
N ASP A 298 -11.53 -17.96 -16.21
CA ASP A 298 -11.08 -19.11 -15.39
C ASP A 298 -11.91 -20.37 -15.69
N ILE A 299 -13.23 -20.21 -15.88
CA ILE A 299 -14.15 -21.32 -16.16
C ILE A 299 -14.06 -21.79 -17.62
N LYS A 300 -13.73 -20.89 -18.57
CA LYS A 300 -13.45 -21.27 -19.96
C LYS A 300 -12.21 -22.15 -20.08
N ALA A 301 -11.22 -22.00 -19.20
CA ALA A 301 -10.05 -22.87 -19.13
C ALA A 301 -10.40 -24.27 -18.58
N CYS A 302 -11.39 -24.37 -17.68
CA CYS A 302 -11.93 -25.63 -17.15
C CYS A 302 -12.84 -26.40 -18.13
N LYS A 303 -12.92 -26.02 -19.42
CA LYS A 303 -13.70 -26.75 -20.45
C LYS A 303 -13.17 -28.15 -20.79
N THR A 304 -12.22 -28.68 -20.04
CA THR A 304 -11.71 -30.04 -20.22
C THR A 304 -12.39 -31.04 -19.27
N THR A 305 -13.24 -31.84 -19.92
CA THR A 305 -13.43 -33.30 -19.74
C THR A 305 -14.46 -33.82 -18.72
N HIS A 306 -15.51 -34.44 -19.29
CA HIS A 306 -16.50 -35.36 -18.70
C HIS A 306 -17.50 -34.70 -17.70
N LEU A 307 -18.72 -35.23 -17.55
CA LEU A 307 -19.77 -34.86 -16.55
C LEU A 307 -20.96 -33.95 -16.97
N THR A 308 -21.55 -34.05 -18.16
CA THR A 308 -22.83 -33.33 -18.41
C THR A 308 -23.99 -33.84 -17.53
N ASP A 309 -24.14 -35.15 -17.36
CA ASP A 309 -25.29 -35.72 -16.62
C ASP A 309 -25.10 -35.64 -15.08
N GLU A 310 -23.86 -35.70 -14.61
CA GLU A 310 -23.54 -35.57 -13.18
C GLU A 310 -23.60 -34.11 -12.71
N PHE A 311 -23.28 -33.15 -13.57
CA PHE A 311 -23.37 -31.71 -13.26
C PHE A 311 -24.80 -31.30 -12.89
N ASP A 312 -25.79 -31.70 -13.69
CA ASP A 312 -27.21 -31.37 -13.45
C ASP A 312 -27.71 -31.96 -12.13
N SER A 313 -27.30 -33.19 -11.81
CA SER A 313 -27.60 -33.85 -10.54
C SER A 313 -26.98 -33.10 -9.36
N ARG A 314 -25.70 -32.73 -9.45
CA ARG A 314 -24.95 -31.96 -8.44
C ARG A 314 -25.57 -30.59 -8.21
N ILE A 315 -25.84 -29.83 -9.28
CA ILE A 315 -26.52 -28.52 -9.19
C ILE A 315 -27.92 -28.67 -8.58
N SER A 316 -28.67 -29.71 -8.94
CA SER A 316 -29.99 -29.97 -8.36
C SER A 316 -29.91 -30.26 -6.87
N ASN A 317 -28.89 -31.01 -6.43
CA ASN A 317 -28.63 -31.25 -5.01
C ASN A 317 -28.31 -29.94 -4.27
N ALA A 318 -27.41 -29.10 -4.82
CA ALA A 318 -27.10 -27.79 -4.26
C ALA A 318 -28.35 -26.91 -4.15
N ARG A 319 -29.18 -26.86 -5.20
CA ARG A 319 -30.44 -26.11 -5.22
C ARG A 319 -31.39 -26.60 -4.13
N SER A 320 -31.55 -27.92 -3.97
CA SER A 320 -32.41 -28.50 -2.94
C SER A 320 -31.92 -28.18 -1.53
N PHE A 321 -30.60 -28.18 -1.32
CA PHE A 321 -29.99 -27.84 -0.04
C PHE A 321 -30.18 -26.36 0.30
N VAL A 322 -29.93 -25.45 -0.65
CA VAL A 322 -30.16 -24.01 -0.47
C VAL A 322 -31.64 -23.71 -0.20
N GLN A 323 -32.56 -24.39 -0.89
CA GLN A 323 -33.99 -24.27 -0.61
C GLN A 323 -34.35 -24.72 0.81
N LYS A 324 -33.76 -25.83 1.29
CA LYS A 324 -33.91 -26.26 2.68
C LYS A 324 -33.41 -25.19 3.65
N LEU A 325 -32.23 -24.61 3.43
CA LEU A 325 -31.69 -23.53 4.26
C LEU A 325 -32.61 -22.30 4.29
N GLN A 326 -33.19 -21.92 3.14
CA GLN A 326 -34.15 -20.81 3.06
C GLN A 326 -35.44 -21.09 3.85
N MET A 327 -35.91 -22.34 3.90
CA MET A 327 -37.11 -22.72 4.66
C MET A 327 -36.84 -22.80 6.17
N ASP A 328 -35.67 -23.31 6.55
CA ASP A 328 -35.25 -23.46 7.95
C ASP A 328 -34.89 -22.10 8.59
N CYS A 329 -34.49 -21.12 7.78
CA CYS A 329 -34.21 -19.75 8.23
C CYS A 329 -35.51 -18.94 8.42
N HIS A 330 -36.01 -18.88 9.65
CA HIS A 330 -37.14 -18.00 10.01
C HIS A 330 -36.78 -16.51 10.10
N ASN A 331 -35.51 -16.15 9.92
CA ASN A 331 -35.03 -14.77 10.02
C ASN A 331 -34.92 -14.15 8.61
N ASP A 332 -35.76 -13.14 8.35
CA ASP A 332 -35.78 -12.41 7.08
C ASP A 332 -34.48 -11.63 6.79
N CYS A 333 -33.58 -11.51 7.76
CA CYS A 333 -32.29 -10.82 7.60
C CYS A 333 -31.17 -11.67 6.99
N VAL A 334 -31.33 -13.00 6.91
CA VAL A 334 -30.30 -13.92 6.37
C VAL A 334 -30.29 -13.80 4.84
N ARG A 335 -29.14 -13.40 4.27
CA ARG A 335 -28.98 -13.10 2.83
C ARG A 335 -28.28 -14.21 2.07
N GLY A 336 -27.34 -14.90 2.71
CA GLY A 336 -26.45 -15.91 2.13
C GLY A 336 -27.17 -16.97 1.31
N PRO A 337 -28.21 -17.64 1.83
CA PRO A 337 -28.96 -18.64 1.06
C PRO A 337 -29.69 -18.09 -0.16
N HIS A 338 -30.10 -16.82 -0.14
CA HIS A 338 -30.74 -16.20 -1.31
C HIS A 338 -29.71 -15.78 -2.36
N LEU A 339 -28.53 -15.31 -1.92
CA LEU A 339 -27.40 -15.02 -2.81
C LEU A 339 -26.82 -16.31 -3.42
N ALA A 340 -26.78 -17.38 -2.64
CA ALA A 340 -26.36 -18.72 -3.05
C ALA A 340 -27.20 -19.25 -4.21
N GLN A 341 -28.50 -18.98 -4.20
CA GLN A 341 -29.39 -19.34 -5.31
C GLN A 341 -28.95 -18.66 -6.62
N ILE A 342 -28.58 -17.38 -6.58
CA ILE A 342 -28.09 -16.65 -7.76
C ILE A 342 -26.77 -17.25 -8.27
N GLU A 343 -25.84 -17.58 -7.37
CA GLU A 343 -24.56 -18.19 -7.74
C GLU A 343 -24.73 -19.60 -8.35
N ILE A 344 -25.66 -20.42 -7.84
CA ILE A 344 -25.99 -21.72 -8.45
C ILE A 344 -26.48 -21.53 -9.90
N GLU A 345 -27.42 -20.61 -10.11
CA GLU A 345 -27.92 -20.32 -11.46
C GLU A 345 -26.82 -19.69 -12.36
N ARG A 346 -25.90 -18.91 -11.78
CA ARG A 346 -24.71 -18.41 -12.49
C ARG A 346 -23.84 -19.57 -12.98
N ARG A 347 -23.53 -20.56 -12.13
CA ARG A 347 -22.75 -21.74 -12.56
C ARG A 347 -23.47 -22.51 -13.65
N HIS A 348 -24.76 -22.75 -13.49
CA HIS A 348 -25.58 -23.42 -14.49
C HIS A 348 -25.55 -22.70 -15.86
N ARG A 349 -25.62 -21.36 -15.87
CA ARG A 349 -25.48 -20.52 -17.08
C ARG A 349 -24.08 -20.58 -17.70
N LEU A 350 -23.03 -20.53 -16.88
CA LEU A 350 -21.64 -20.55 -17.37
C LEU A 350 -21.26 -21.90 -18.01
N HIS A 351 -21.89 -22.99 -17.61
CA HIS A 351 -21.74 -24.32 -18.23
C HIS A 351 -22.48 -24.49 -19.57
N GLY A 352 -23.14 -23.44 -20.08
CA GLY A 352 -23.74 -23.44 -21.42
C GLY A 352 -25.10 -24.14 -21.53
N ILE A 353 -25.75 -24.40 -20.41
CA ILE A 353 -27.12 -24.93 -20.37
C ILE A 353 -28.10 -23.80 -20.73
N ALA A 354 -29.13 -24.13 -21.53
CA ALA A 354 -30.05 -23.17 -22.12
C ALA A 354 -30.67 -22.20 -21.10
N HIS A 355 -30.85 -20.93 -21.53
CA HIS A 355 -31.56 -19.91 -20.77
C HIS A 355 -33.01 -20.33 -20.47
N ASP A 356 -33.25 -20.83 -19.27
CA ASP A 356 -34.58 -21.16 -18.76
C ASP A 356 -35.21 -20.01 -17.96
N GLY A 357 -34.54 -18.85 -17.90
CA GLY A 357 -35.00 -17.67 -17.17
C GLY A 357 -34.76 -17.71 -15.65
N LYS A 358 -34.29 -18.84 -15.09
CA LYS A 358 -34.14 -18.99 -13.63
C LYS A 358 -33.09 -18.08 -13.01
N PHE A 359 -32.04 -17.76 -13.76
CA PHE A 359 -31.02 -16.80 -13.31
C PHE A 359 -31.63 -15.41 -13.07
N MET A 360 -32.41 -14.92 -14.04
CA MET A 360 -33.13 -13.66 -13.96
C MET A 360 -34.19 -13.69 -12.85
N GLU A 361 -34.94 -14.78 -12.73
CA GLU A 361 -35.91 -14.97 -11.66
C GLU A 361 -35.25 -14.91 -10.27
N SER A 362 -34.09 -15.56 -10.09
CA SER A 362 -33.35 -15.56 -8.83
C SER A 362 -32.83 -14.16 -8.46
N LEU A 363 -32.33 -13.40 -9.44
CA LEU A 363 -31.93 -12.00 -9.25
C LEU A 363 -33.11 -11.12 -8.83
N LEU A 364 -34.26 -11.25 -9.49
CA LEU A 364 -35.47 -10.50 -9.16
C LEU A 364 -36.01 -10.87 -7.78
N ASN A 365 -36.01 -12.15 -7.42
CA ASN A 365 -36.40 -12.61 -6.09
C ASN A 365 -35.50 -12.01 -5.00
N TYR A 366 -34.18 -11.94 -5.24
CA TYR A 366 -33.26 -11.26 -4.35
C TYR A 366 -33.55 -9.76 -4.25
N PHE A 367 -33.83 -9.09 -5.37
CA PHE A 367 -34.22 -7.68 -5.38
C PHE A 367 -35.52 -7.42 -4.62
N TYR A 368 -36.57 -8.22 -4.80
CA TYR A 368 -37.83 -8.03 -4.08
C TYR A 368 -37.68 -8.15 -2.57
N ARG A 369 -36.71 -8.95 -2.11
CA ARG A 369 -36.44 -9.19 -0.69
C ARG A 369 -35.48 -8.16 -0.10
N PHE A 370 -34.37 -7.86 -0.80
CA PHE A 370 -33.23 -7.11 -0.27
C PHE A 370 -32.89 -5.85 -1.07
N GLY A 371 -33.60 -5.55 -2.15
CA GLY A 371 -33.30 -4.42 -3.05
C GLY A 371 -33.39 -3.04 -2.41
N HIS A 372 -33.99 -2.92 -1.23
CA HIS A 372 -34.01 -1.67 -0.47
C HIS A 372 -32.77 -1.45 0.41
N LEU A 373 -31.91 -2.46 0.55
CA LEU A 373 -30.70 -2.38 1.35
C LEU A 373 -29.57 -1.72 0.55
N SER A 374 -28.71 -0.95 1.24
CA SER A 374 -27.59 -0.24 0.62
C SER A 374 -26.56 -1.19 -0.03
N CYS A 375 -26.46 -2.42 0.46
CA CYS A 375 -25.54 -3.45 -0.01
C CYS A 375 -26.04 -4.22 -1.26
N PHE A 376 -27.31 -4.05 -1.67
CA PHE A 376 -27.88 -4.85 -2.77
C PHE A 376 -27.01 -4.82 -4.02
N THR A 377 -26.59 -3.62 -4.45
CA THR A 377 -25.80 -3.49 -5.68
C THR A 377 -24.41 -4.09 -5.59
N SER A 378 -23.75 -4.00 -4.42
CA SER A 378 -22.46 -4.68 -4.20
C SER A 378 -22.62 -6.19 -4.11
N ASP A 379 -23.73 -6.68 -3.57
CA ASP A 379 -24.01 -8.12 -3.50
C ASP A 379 -24.15 -8.71 -4.91
N VAL A 380 -24.76 -7.96 -5.85
CA VAL A 380 -25.08 -8.47 -7.18
C VAL A 380 -24.15 -8.02 -8.32
N GLU A 381 -23.20 -7.14 -8.05
CA GLU A 381 -22.35 -6.49 -9.07
C GLU A 381 -21.76 -7.47 -10.09
N MET A 382 -21.19 -8.57 -9.61
CA MET A 382 -20.60 -9.59 -10.47
C MET A 382 -21.61 -10.39 -11.31
N PHE A 383 -22.85 -10.54 -10.85
CA PHE A 383 -23.90 -11.23 -11.58
C PHE A 383 -24.47 -10.36 -12.70
N LEU A 384 -24.53 -9.05 -12.46
CA LEU A 384 -24.99 -8.05 -13.42
C LEU A 384 -24.12 -8.01 -14.69
N GLN A 385 -22.82 -8.30 -14.57
CA GLN A 385 -21.88 -8.35 -15.69
C GLN A 385 -22.15 -9.50 -16.68
N LEU A 386 -22.94 -10.51 -16.30
CA LEU A 386 -23.27 -11.67 -17.15
C LEU A 386 -24.53 -11.49 -18.01
N LEU A 387 -25.28 -10.43 -17.79
CA LEU A 387 -26.55 -10.16 -18.47
C LEU A 387 -26.31 -9.65 -19.90
N THR A 388 -27.11 -10.12 -20.84
CA THR A 388 -27.20 -9.53 -22.18
C THR A 388 -27.89 -8.18 -22.12
N ASP A 389 -27.74 -7.33 -23.14
CA ASP A 389 -28.37 -6.01 -23.13
C ASP A 389 -29.91 -6.09 -23.05
N ASP A 390 -30.53 -7.09 -23.70
CA ASP A 390 -31.97 -7.35 -23.57
C ASP A 390 -32.38 -7.72 -22.14
N GLU A 391 -31.58 -8.54 -21.45
CA GLU A 391 -31.83 -8.93 -20.06
C GLU A 391 -31.62 -7.75 -19.09
N LYS A 392 -30.66 -6.87 -19.37
CA LYS A 392 -30.45 -5.64 -18.58
C LYS A 392 -31.68 -4.73 -18.64
N ASP A 393 -32.24 -4.55 -19.84
CA ASP A 393 -33.47 -3.77 -20.02
C ASP A 393 -34.65 -4.43 -19.31
N GLN A 394 -34.82 -5.75 -19.47
CA GLN A 394 -35.86 -6.51 -18.78
C GLN A 394 -35.74 -6.41 -17.25
N LEU A 395 -34.54 -6.51 -16.69
CA LEU A 395 -34.29 -6.38 -15.26
C LEU A 395 -34.76 -5.00 -14.76
N LEU A 396 -34.35 -3.93 -15.44
CA LEU A 396 -34.66 -2.57 -15.04
C LEU A 396 -36.16 -2.27 -15.10
N ASP A 397 -36.86 -2.76 -16.11
CA ASP A 397 -38.32 -2.58 -16.21
C ASP A 397 -39.05 -3.28 -15.06
N ASN A 398 -38.62 -4.49 -14.70
CA ASN A 398 -39.16 -5.22 -13.55
C ASN A 398 -38.85 -4.51 -12.21
N MET A 399 -37.64 -3.95 -12.04
CA MET A 399 -37.31 -3.21 -10.83
C MET A 399 -38.12 -1.92 -10.69
N ARG A 400 -38.33 -1.18 -11.80
CA ARG A 400 -39.11 0.08 -11.83
C ARG A 400 -40.59 -0.13 -11.55
N THR A 401 -41.17 -1.22 -12.07
CA THR A 401 -42.58 -1.55 -11.81
C THR A 401 -42.80 -1.87 -10.33
N PHE A 402 -41.84 -2.54 -9.68
CA PHE A 402 -41.92 -2.86 -8.25
C PHE A 402 -41.79 -1.64 -7.32
N GLU A 403 -40.97 -0.64 -7.67
CA GLU A 403 -40.79 0.62 -6.91
C GLU A 403 -42.13 1.25 -6.52
N SER A 404 -43.12 1.16 -7.41
CA SER A 404 -44.47 1.71 -7.26
C SER A 404 -45.35 1.04 -6.20
N THR A 405 -44.91 -0.10 -5.64
CA THR A 405 -45.75 -1.00 -4.80
C THR A 405 -45.31 -1.01 -3.32
N SER A 406 -44.22 -0.33 -2.97
CA SER A 406 -43.63 -0.44 -1.63
C SER A 406 -44.38 0.40 -0.57
N ALA A 407 -44.76 -0.24 0.55
CA ALA A 407 -45.58 0.36 1.60
C ALA A 407 -44.82 1.30 2.57
N SER A 408 -43.50 1.19 2.66
CA SER A 408 -42.66 1.99 3.56
C SER A 408 -41.85 3.05 2.78
N PRO A 409 -41.90 4.34 3.16
CA PRO A 409 -41.13 5.40 2.49
C PRO A 409 -39.61 5.15 2.46
N ILE A 410 -39.06 4.52 3.50
CA ILE A 410 -37.62 4.20 3.57
C ILE A 410 -37.28 3.09 2.58
N LYS A 411 -38.10 2.03 2.51
CA LYS A 411 -37.91 0.95 1.54
C LYS A 411 -38.09 1.43 0.11
N ALA A 412 -39.06 2.31 -0.14
CA ALA A 412 -39.27 2.94 -1.44
C ALA A 412 -38.03 3.70 -1.90
N LEU A 413 -37.45 4.52 -1.02
CA LEU A 413 -36.23 5.26 -1.29
C LEU A 413 -35.04 4.31 -1.56
N GLY A 414 -34.89 3.26 -0.76
CA GLY A 414 -33.84 2.26 -0.95
C GLY A 414 -33.95 1.54 -2.30
N HIS A 415 -35.15 1.10 -2.70
CA HIS A 415 -35.36 0.47 -4.01
C HIS A 415 -35.01 1.42 -5.16
N ALA A 416 -35.44 2.69 -5.08
CA ALA A 416 -35.14 3.68 -6.08
C ALA A 416 -33.62 3.93 -6.21
N MET A 417 -32.90 3.99 -5.08
CA MET A 417 -31.45 4.11 -5.08
C MET A 417 -30.78 2.90 -5.73
N SER A 418 -31.23 1.68 -5.43
CA SER A 418 -30.73 0.46 -6.06
C SER A 418 -30.96 0.46 -7.57
N VAL A 419 -32.12 0.94 -8.05
CA VAL A 419 -32.36 1.11 -9.49
C VAL A 419 -31.33 2.05 -10.11
N PHE A 420 -31.08 3.23 -9.51
CA PHE A 420 -30.09 4.16 -10.02
C PHE A 420 -28.67 3.57 -10.06
N LYS A 421 -28.26 2.88 -9.00
CA LYS A 421 -26.94 2.22 -8.92
C LYS A 421 -26.80 1.10 -9.96
N VAL A 422 -27.85 0.31 -10.19
CA VAL A 422 -27.85 -0.71 -11.27
C VAL A 422 -27.75 -0.05 -12.64
N GLN A 423 -28.49 1.04 -12.88
CA GLN A 423 -28.35 1.78 -14.15
C GLN A 423 -26.93 2.34 -14.36
N GLU A 424 -26.29 2.82 -13.29
CA GLU A 424 -24.89 3.24 -13.35
C GLU A 424 -23.97 2.06 -13.68
N SER A 425 -24.17 0.90 -13.07
CA SER A 425 -23.38 -0.31 -13.32
C SER A 425 -23.47 -0.80 -14.76
N PHE A 426 -24.63 -0.63 -15.40
CA PHE A 426 -24.82 -0.94 -16.82
C PHE A 426 -24.28 0.13 -17.77
N GLY A 427 -23.74 1.23 -17.25
CA GLY A 427 -23.23 2.34 -18.06
C GLY A 427 -24.32 3.14 -18.78
N ILE A 428 -25.59 2.99 -18.41
CA ILE A 428 -26.73 3.64 -19.09
C ILE A 428 -26.61 5.17 -19.02
N MET A 429 -26.03 5.71 -17.95
CA MET A 429 -25.78 7.15 -17.85
C MET A 429 -24.88 7.65 -18.99
N PHE A 430 -23.98 6.81 -19.51
CA PHE A 430 -23.11 7.16 -20.63
C PHE A 430 -23.80 7.12 -22.01
N THR A 431 -25.04 6.64 -22.10
CA THR A 431 -25.79 6.56 -23.37
C THR A 431 -26.98 7.52 -23.44
N LEU A 432 -27.54 7.93 -22.29
CA LEU A 432 -28.67 8.87 -22.23
C LEU A 432 -28.36 10.22 -22.89
N SER A 433 -29.41 10.87 -23.41
CA SER A 433 -29.30 12.23 -23.96
C SER A 433 -29.04 13.27 -22.86
N LEU A 434 -28.50 14.44 -23.24
CA LEU A 434 -28.20 15.51 -22.29
C LEU A 434 -29.42 15.92 -21.44
N ARG A 435 -30.60 15.98 -22.06
CA ARG A 435 -31.86 16.36 -21.38
C ARG A 435 -32.32 15.31 -20.37
N GLU A 436 -32.13 14.03 -20.69
CA GLU A 436 -32.47 12.92 -19.78
C GLU A 436 -31.51 12.87 -18.59
N LEU A 437 -30.22 13.14 -18.82
CA LEU A 437 -29.22 13.24 -17.74
C LEU A 437 -29.55 14.38 -16.77
N GLU A 438 -29.84 15.59 -17.28
CA GLU A 438 -30.30 16.71 -16.44
C GLU A 438 -31.57 16.37 -15.66
N GLY A 439 -32.54 15.71 -16.32
CA GLY A 439 -33.76 15.24 -15.67
C GLY A 439 -33.50 14.23 -14.56
N THR A 440 -32.56 13.30 -14.77
CA THR A 440 -32.17 12.27 -13.80
C THR A 440 -31.47 12.88 -12.59
N ALA A 441 -30.50 13.77 -12.81
CA ALA A 441 -29.83 14.49 -11.72
C ALA A 441 -30.84 15.29 -10.88
N ARG A 442 -31.76 16.02 -11.53
CA ARG A 442 -32.83 16.75 -10.85
C ARG A 442 -33.72 15.82 -10.02
N LYS A 443 -34.13 14.67 -10.57
CA LYS A 443 -34.93 13.67 -9.85
C LYS A 443 -34.21 13.19 -8.59
N MET A 444 -32.91 12.89 -8.66
CA MET A 444 -32.10 12.48 -7.51
C MET A 444 -32.08 13.57 -6.41
N LEU A 445 -31.86 14.83 -6.78
CA LEU A 445 -31.87 15.96 -5.83
C LEU A 445 -33.24 16.14 -5.16
N GLU A 446 -34.32 16.09 -5.95
CA GLU A 446 -35.68 16.20 -5.42
C GLU A 446 -36.01 15.06 -4.45
N MET A 447 -35.60 13.83 -4.78
CA MET A 447 -35.76 12.66 -3.90
C MET A 447 -34.98 12.83 -2.61
N PHE A 448 -33.73 13.29 -2.67
CA PHE A 448 -32.92 13.59 -1.49
C PHE A 448 -33.62 14.61 -0.59
N CYS A 449 -34.05 15.75 -1.14
CA CYS A 449 -34.71 16.80 -0.38
C CYS A 449 -36.02 16.34 0.29
N LYS A 450 -36.81 15.51 -0.40
CA LYS A 450 -38.02 14.87 0.18
C LYS A 450 -37.65 13.87 1.27
N GLY A 451 -36.57 13.11 1.07
CA GLY A 451 -36.06 12.08 1.97
C GLY A 451 -35.46 12.60 3.27
N LEU A 452 -35.00 13.87 3.32
CA LEU A 452 -34.40 14.48 4.52
C LEU A 452 -35.26 14.33 5.80
N LYS A 453 -36.58 14.29 5.66
CA LYS A 453 -37.50 14.12 6.79
C LYS A 453 -37.39 12.75 7.46
N LEU A 454 -36.95 11.73 6.71
CA LEU A 454 -36.79 10.36 7.19
C LEU A 454 -35.57 10.23 8.11
N SER A 455 -34.58 11.11 7.95
CA SER A 455 -33.29 11.06 8.67
C SER A 455 -33.20 12.05 9.83
N ARG A 456 -34.34 12.57 10.33
CA ARG A 456 -34.38 13.61 11.37
C ARG A 456 -33.92 13.11 12.74
N ASP A 457 -34.28 11.88 13.07
CA ASP A 457 -34.04 11.29 14.39
C ASP A 457 -32.73 10.49 14.44
N LEU A 458 -31.99 10.41 13.32
CA LEU A 458 -30.70 9.72 13.22
C LEU A 458 -29.58 10.59 13.81
N ASP A 459 -28.63 9.94 14.47
CA ASP A 459 -27.45 10.61 15.02
C ASP A 459 -26.69 11.36 13.91
N PRO A 460 -26.13 12.57 14.15
CA PRO A 460 -25.30 13.29 13.20
C PRO A 460 -24.24 12.47 12.45
N GLN A 461 -23.65 11.47 13.12
CA GLN A 461 -22.61 10.58 12.60
C GLN A 461 -23.16 9.37 11.84
N GLU A 462 -24.46 9.06 11.98
CA GLU A 462 -25.09 8.00 11.21
C GLU A 462 -25.39 8.44 9.77
N ASN A 463 -25.28 7.47 8.87
CA ASN A 463 -25.58 7.64 7.46
C ASN A 463 -27.05 8.03 7.26
N MET A 464 -27.29 9.06 6.45
CA MET A 464 -28.66 9.45 6.12
C MET A 464 -29.28 8.52 5.09
N HIS A 465 -30.58 8.30 5.21
CA HIS A 465 -31.37 7.77 4.11
C HIS A 465 -31.23 8.67 2.87
N GLY A 466 -30.86 8.08 1.73
CA GLY A 466 -30.68 8.81 0.48
C GLY A 466 -29.34 9.50 0.31
N GLU A 467 -28.34 9.30 1.19
CA GLU A 467 -27.05 10.01 1.08
C GLU A 467 -26.37 9.82 -0.30
N ASP A 468 -26.43 8.63 -0.90
CA ASP A 468 -25.78 8.38 -2.19
C ASP A 468 -26.40 9.16 -3.35
N LEU A 469 -27.61 9.72 -3.19
CA LEU A 469 -28.28 10.47 -4.27
C LEU A 469 -27.49 11.70 -4.70
N LEU A 470 -26.83 12.40 -3.76
CA LEU A 470 -26.06 13.60 -4.09
C LEU A 470 -24.74 13.26 -4.78
N SER A 471 -24.06 12.17 -4.38
CA SER A 471 -22.84 11.72 -5.05
C SER A 471 -23.16 11.21 -6.46
N MET A 472 -24.25 10.44 -6.64
CA MET A 472 -24.71 10.01 -7.96
C MET A 472 -25.10 11.20 -8.86
N ALA A 473 -25.83 12.20 -8.33
CA ALA A 473 -26.17 13.39 -9.08
C ALA A 473 -24.93 14.21 -9.46
N SER A 474 -23.97 14.35 -8.55
CA SER A 474 -22.67 14.98 -8.84
C SER A 474 -21.94 14.24 -9.98
N ASN A 475 -21.92 12.91 -9.98
CA ASN A 475 -21.31 12.13 -11.05
C ASN A 475 -21.97 12.40 -12.41
N ILE A 476 -23.29 12.54 -12.46
CA ILE A 476 -24.03 12.91 -13.69
C ILE A 476 -23.67 14.33 -14.15
N LEU A 477 -23.58 15.29 -13.24
CA LEU A 477 -23.19 16.67 -13.55
C LEU A 477 -21.75 16.74 -14.09
N VAL A 478 -20.84 15.95 -13.54
CA VAL A 478 -19.47 15.82 -14.06
C VAL A 478 -19.46 15.19 -15.46
N LEU A 479 -20.30 14.19 -15.71
CA LEU A 479 -20.47 13.62 -17.06
C LEU A 479 -21.02 14.65 -18.05
N LEU A 480 -22.00 15.46 -17.65
CA LEU A 480 -22.53 16.56 -18.46
C LEU A 480 -21.45 17.60 -18.78
N PHE A 481 -20.60 17.95 -17.82
CA PHE A 481 -19.41 18.77 -18.06
C PHE A 481 -18.47 18.11 -19.07
N TRP A 482 -18.16 16.82 -18.91
CA TRP A 482 -17.22 16.12 -19.79
C TRP A 482 -17.70 16.12 -21.26
N ARG A 483 -19.01 15.95 -21.48
CA ARG A 483 -19.63 15.99 -22.81
C ARG A 483 -19.76 17.39 -23.42
N THR A 484 -20.10 18.39 -22.60
CA THR A 484 -20.49 19.72 -23.12
C THR A 484 -19.40 20.78 -22.95
N ARG A 485 -18.42 20.54 -22.08
CA ARG A 485 -17.42 21.51 -21.60
C ARG A 485 -17.98 22.76 -20.96
N LYS A 486 -19.27 22.74 -20.59
CA LYS A 486 -19.90 23.85 -19.86
C LYS A 486 -19.52 23.79 -18.39
N LEU A 487 -18.69 24.73 -17.95
CA LEU A 487 -18.22 24.85 -16.57
C LEU A 487 -19.36 24.91 -15.53
N GLY A 488 -20.54 25.42 -15.92
CA GLY A 488 -21.72 25.50 -15.07
C GLY A 488 -22.07 24.18 -14.38
N TYR A 489 -22.01 23.05 -15.10
CA TYR A 489 -22.32 21.74 -14.49
C TYR A 489 -21.30 21.33 -13.42
N LEU A 490 -20.02 21.69 -13.59
CA LEU A 490 -18.99 21.39 -12.61
C LEU A 490 -19.19 22.22 -11.33
N LEU A 491 -19.57 23.50 -11.48
CA LEU A 491 -19.94 24.35 -10.35
C LEU A 491 -21.20 23.84 -9.65
N GLU A 492 -22.20 23.40 -10.40
CA GLU A 492 -23.41 22.76 -9.85
C GLU A 492 -23.04 21.50 -9.05
N ALA A 493 -22.17 20.63 -9.58
CA ALA A 493 -21.69 19.45 -8.88
C ALA A 493 -21.07 19.80 -7.53
N ILE A 494 -20.19 20.80 -7.49
CA ILE A 494 -19.59 21.31 -6.25
C ILE A 494 -20.67 21.83 -5.30
N THR A 495 -21.60 22.66 -5.77
CA THR A 495 -22.66 23.21 -4.90
C THR A 495 -23.57 22.14 -4.31
N VAL A 496 -23.84 21.07 -5.05
CA VAL A 496 -24.65 19.93 -4.58
C VAL A 496 -23.94 19.20 -3.45
N LEU A 497 -22.64 18.94 -3.58
CA LEU A 497 -21.86 18.26 -2.55
C LEU A 497 -21.66 19.14 -1.31
N GLU A 498 -21.35 20.42 -1.50
CA GLU A 498 -21.26 21.42 -0.42
C GLU A 498 -22.60 21.57 0.33
N TYR A 499 -23.72 21.55 -0.38
CA TYR A 499 -25.06 21.54 0.22
C TYR A 499 -25.26 20.27 1.08
N GLY A 500 -24.87 19.11 0.57
CA GLY A 500 -24.89 17.85 1.32
C GLY A 500 -24.08 17.93 2.61
N LEU A 501 -22.85 18.46 2.55
CA LEU A 501 -21.95 18.60 3.70
C LEU A 501 -22.42 19.64 4.72
N ASN A 502 -23.13 20.68 4.28
CA ASN A 502 -23.79 21.63 5.17
C ASN A 502 -24.92 20.99 5.98
N ILE A 503 -25.57 19.95 5.45
CA ILE A 503 -26.58 19.17 6.18
C ILE A 503 -25.92 18.10 7.05
N ARG A 504 -24.96 17.34 6.49
CA ARG A 504 -24.24 16.25 7.17
C ARG A 504 -22.75 16.31 6.87
N ARG A 505 -21.98 16.72 7.88
CA ARG A 505 -20.53 16.97 7.75
C ARG A 505 -19.65 15.72 7.65
N PHE A 506 -20.17 14.54 7.95
CA PHE A 506 -19.38 13.31 8.09
C PHE A 506 -19.36 12.44 6.83
N VAL A 507 -20.10 12.80 5.77
CA VAL A 507 -20.18 12.00 4.54
C VAL A 507 -18.87 12.08 3.76
N TRP A 508 -18.05 11.03 3.85
CA TRP A 508 -16.71 11.00 3.28
C TRP A 508 -16.72 11.02 1.76
N GLN A 509 -17.72 10.40 1.12
CA GLN A 509 -17.85 10.34 -0.34
C GLN A 509 -17.92 11.75 -0.92
N TYR A 510 -18.68 12.66 -0.30
CA TYR A 510 -18.79 14.04 -0.76
C TYR A 510 -17.47 14.78 -0.65
N LYS A 511 -16.75 14.60 0.46
CA LYS A 511 -15.42 15.21 0.69
C LYS A 511 -14.40 14.74 -0.35
N ILE A 512 -14.36 13.44 -0.65
CA ILE A 512 -13.47 12.88 -1.67
C ILE A 512 -13.82 13.43 -3.06
N LEU A 513 -15.10 13.48 -3.42
CA LEU A 513 -15.52 14.05 -4.70
C LEU A 513 -15.16 15.54 -4.79
N LEU A 514 -15.42 16.33 -3.75
CA LEU A 514 -15.06 17.75 -3.70
C LEU A 514 -13.55 17.97 -3.82
N LEU A 515 -12.75 17.18 -3.10
CA LEU A 515 -11.30 17.22 -3.17
C LEU A 515 -10.82 17.06 -4.61
N HIS A 516 -11.35 16.06 -5.34
CA HIS A 516 -11.01 15.82 -6.74
C HIS A 516 -11.50 16.92 -7.68
N LEU A 517 -12.70 17.46 -7.46
CA LEU A 517 -13.26 18.56 -8.25
C LEU A 517 -12.48 19.86 -8.06
N TYR A 518 -12.15 20.22 -6.82
CA TYR A 518 -11.33 21.39 -6.51
C TYR A 518 -9.90 21.22 -7.03
N SER A 519 -9.33 20.03 -6.93
CA SER A 519 -8.02 19.72 -7.51
C SER A 519 -8.01 19.89 -9.02
N TYR A 520 -9.05 19.42 -9.71
CA TYR A 520 -9.20 19.60 -11.16
C TYR A 520 -9.34 21.08 -11.56
N LEU A 521 -10.05 21.88 -10.76
CA LEU A 521 -10.17 23.33 -10.96
C LEU A 521 -8.90 24.13 -10.60
N GLY A 522 -7.89 23.50 -10.00
CA GLY A 522 -6.70 24.16 -9.48
C GLY A 522 -6.92 24.91 -8.17
N ALA A 523 -8.09 24.77 -7.54
CA ALA A 523 -8.41 25.34 -6.22
C ALA A 523 -7.84 24.47 -5.08
N LEU A 524 -6.53 24.19 -5.14
CA LEU A 524 -5.86 23.24 -4.24
C LEU A 524 -5.96 23.58 -2.75
N PRO A 525 -5.96 24.86 -2.30
CA PRO A 525 -6.17 25.16 -0.89
C PRO A 525 -7.51 24.64 -0.34
N LEU A 526 -8.59 24.72 -1.13
CA LEU A 526 -9.91 24.18 -0.75
C LEU A 526 -9.93 22.65 -0.78
N ALA A 527 -9.26 22.05 -1.77
CA ALA A 527 -9.10 20.60 -1.81
C ALA A 527 -8.36 20.07 -0.57
N TYR A 528 -7.29 20.78 -0.17
CA TYR A 528 -6.51 20.46 1.02
C TYR A 528 -7.34 20.65 2.30
N GLU A 529 -8.12 21.73 2.42
CA GLU A 529 -9.03 21.93 3.55
C GLU A 529 -9.96 20.73 3.72
N TRP A 530 -10.64 20.31 2.65
CA TRP A 530 -11.50 19.12 2.71
C TRP A 530 -10.74 17.84 3.04
N TYR A 531 -9.52 17.67 2.52
CA TYR A 531 -8.64 16.56 2.89
C TYR A 531 -8.36 16.54 4.40
N THR A 532 -8.04 17.68 5.01
CA THR A 532 -7.78 17.73 6.47
C THR A 532 -9.02 17.32 7.28
N THR A 533 -10.24 17.59 6.79
CA THR A 533 -11.48 17.17 7.47
C THR A 533 -11.79 15.67 7.35
N LEU A 534 -11.06 14.92 6.50
CA LEU A 534 -11.14 13.46 6.45
C LEU A 534 -10.41 12.81 7.64
N ASP A 535 -9.57 13.56 8.34
CA ASP A 535 -8.79 13.09 9.51
C ASP A 535 -7.94 11.84 9.21
N VAL A 536 -7.27 11.83 8.06
CA VAL A 536 -6.44 10.72 7.58
C VAL A 536 -5.27 10.49 8.54
N LYS A 537 -5.26 9.34 9.22
CA LYS A 537 -4.28 8.96 10.26
C LYS A 537 -3.83 7.50 10.12
N ASN A 538 -2.65 7.20 10.66
CA ASN A 538 -2.09 5.85 10.73
C ASN A 538 -2.09 5.18 9.34
N ILE A 539 -2.62 3.96 9.23
CA ILE A 539 -2.68 3.20 7.98
C ILE A 539 -3.42 3.92 6.85
N LEU A 540 -4.32 4.85 7.15
CA LEU A 540 -4.98 5.64 6.11
C LEU A 540 -4.00 6.58 5.39
N LEU A 541 -2.88 6.95 6.02
CA LEU A 541 -1.83 7.70 5.35
C LEU A 541 -1.18 6.88 4.22
N GLU A 542 -1.15 5.55 4.34
CA GLU A 542 -0.70 4.64 3.28
C GLU A 542 -1.78 4.42 2.21
N THR A 543 -3.06 4.30 2.60
CA THR A 543 -4.09 3.88 1.65
C THR A 543 -4.81 5.05 0.97
N VAL A 544 -4.87 6.24 1.58
CA VAL A 544 -5.72 7.39 1.15
C VAL A 544 -4.92 8.63 0.72
N SER A 545 -3.65 8.78 1.10
CA SER A 545 -2.87 9.99 0.75
C SER A 545 -2.77 10.25 -0.76
N HIS A 546 -2.87 9.19 -1.55
CA HIS A 546 -2.88 9.22 -3.02
C HIS A 546 -4.03 10.08 -3.61
N HIS A 547 -5.05 10.46 -2.84
CA HIS A 547 -6.12 11.37 -3.29
C HIS A 547 -5.62 12.81 -3.52
N ILE A 548 -4.66 13.30 -2.73
CA ILE A 548 -4.24 14.72 -2.72
C ILE A 548 -2.74 14.91 -2.98
N LEU A 549 -1.91 13.94 -2.58
CA LEU A 549 -0.46 14.09 -2.56
C LEU A 549 0.15 14.38 -3.96
N PRO A 550 -0.27 13.71 -5.05
CA PRO A 550 0.27 14.00 -6.39
C PRO A 550 0.07 15.45 -6.84
N GLN A 551 -1.09 16.02 -6.52
CA GLN A 551 -1.43 17.41 -6.87
C GLN A 551 -0.69 18.40 -5.98
N MET A 552 -0.53 18.09 -4.68
CA MET A 552 0.23 18.91 -3.73
C MET A 552 1.70 19.02 -4.13
N ILE A 553 2.36 17.90 -4.47
CA ILE A 553 3.76 17.87 -4.93
C ILE A 553 3.99 18.72 -6.20
N SER A 554 2.96 18.79 -7.04
CA SER A 554 2.97 19.56 -8.29
C SER A 554 2.67 21.05 -8.06
N SER A 555 2.23 21.43 -6.86
CA SER A 555 1.76 22.77 -6.53
C SER A 555 2.85 23.65 -5.88
N PRO A 556 2.63 24.97 -5.79
CA PRO A 556 3.48 25.86 -5.00
C PRO A 556 3.20 25.81 -3.49
N LEU A 557 2.29 24.95 -3.00
CA LEU A 557 1.95 24.82 -1.57
C LEU A 557 2.99 23.97 -0.84
N TRP A 558 4.24 24.45 -0.82
CA TRP A 558 5.39 23.69 -0.35
C TRP A 558 5.37 23.40 1.14
N GLN A 559 4.77 24.29 1.94
CA GLN A 559 4.68 24.12 3.39
C GLN A 559 3.74 22.97 3.73
N GLU A 560 2.51 23.03 3.23
CA GLU A 560 1.47 22.02 3.44
C GLU A 560 1.88 20.67 2.84
N THR A 561 2.55 20.67 1.68
CA THR A 561 3.13 19.46 1.08
C THR A 561 4.21 18.86 1.97
N GLY A 562 5.08 19.70 2.55
CA GLY A 562 6.13 19.27 3.48
C GLY A 562 5.55 18.65 4.74
N ASP A 563 4.49 19.24 5.30
CA ASP A 563 3.79 18.73 6.49
C ASP A 563 3.16 17.36 6.22
N LEU A 564 2.45 17.19 5.09
CA LEU A 564 1.87 15.90 4.68
C LEU A 564 2.93 14.80 4.55
N LEU A 565 4.03 15.09 3.84
CA LEU A 565 5.11 14.13 3.64
C LEU A 565 5.80 13.78 4.96
N LYS A 566 5.99 14.77 5.83
CA LYS A 566 6.58 14.57 7.16
C LYS A 566 5.70 13.68 8.04
N ASP A 567 4.39 13.91 8.07
CA ASP A 567 3.45 13.11 8.85
C ASP A 567 3.41 11.66 8.34
N TYR A 568 3.40 11.46 7.02
CA TYR A 568 3.47 10.15 6.41
C TYR A 568 4.78 9.41 6.73
N LEU A 569 5.95 10.06 6.53
CA LEU A 569 7.24 9.44 6.84
C LEU A 569 7.39 9.12 8.33
N LYS A 570 6.90 10.02 9.20
CA LYS A 570 6.90 9.78 10.64
C LYS A 570 6.07 8.56 11.00
N PHE A 571 4.88 8.41 10.44
CA PHE A 571 4.05 7.22 10.64
C PHE A 571 4.80 5.94 10.21
N MET A 572 5.43 5.96 9.03
CA MET A 572 6.17 4.80 8.53
C MET A 572 7.38 4.47 9.40
N ASP A 573 8.19 5.45 9.77
CA ASP A 573 9.36 5.25 10.64
C ASP A 573 8.97 4.76 12.04
N ASP A 574 7.90 5.30 12.62
CA ASP A 574 7.37 4.85 13.91
C ASP A 574 6.81 3.42 13.80
N HIS A 575 6.05 3.10 12.75
CA HIS A 575 5.55 1.75 12.51
C HIS A 575 6.68 0.73 12.35
N LEU A 576 7.68 1.01 11.52
CA LEU A 576 8.80 0.09 11.27
C LEU A 576 9.63 -0.16 12.53
N ARG A 577 9.76 0.85 13.39
CA ARG A 577 10.43 0.73 14.69
C ARG A 577 9.62 -0.13 15.67
N GLU A 578 8.31 0.03 15.71
CA GLU A 578 7.41 -0.68 16.64
C GLU A 578 7.03 -2.09 16.18
N ALA A 579 7.01 -2.35 14.87
CA ALA A 579 6.58 -3.63 14.28
C ALA A 579 7.34 -4.82 14.88
N ALA A 580 8.65 -4.67 15.06
CA ALA A 580 9.47 -5.73 15.66
C ALA A 580 9.14 -5.99 17.14
N ASP A 581 8.75 -4.96 17.90
CA ASP A 581 8.35 -5.09 19.30
C ASP A 581 6.99 -5.81 19.39
N LEU A 582 6.06 -5.52 18.49
CA LEU A 582 4.78 -6.24 18.37
C LEU A 582 5.00 -7.72 18.03
N THR A 583 5.95 -8.03 17.14
CA THR A 583 6.35 -9.41 16.83
C THR A 583 6.92 -10.13 18.06
N CYS A 584 7.77 -9.46 18.85
CA CYS A 584 8.27 -10.02 20.12
C CYS A 584 7.13 -10.29 21.11
N VAL A 585 6.14 -9.41 21.19
CA VAL A 585 4.97 -9.56 22.06
C VAL A 585 4.09 -10.74 21.61
N ALA A 586 3.89 -10.92 20.30
CA ALA A 586 3.16 -12.07 19.76
C ALA A 586 3.82 -13.40 20.13
N TYR A 587 5.15 -13.51 20.03
CA TYR A 587 5.91 -14.68 20.49
C TYR A 587 5.72 -14.97 21.99
N ARG A 588 5.66 -13.93 22.83
CA ARG A 588 5.46 -14.05 24.29
C ARG A 588 4.04 -14.50 24.64
N HIS A 589 3.04 -14.00 23.92
CA HIS A 589 1.63 -14.35 24.09
C HIS A 589 1.22 -15.64 23.37
N ARG A 590 2.17 -16.34 22.72
CA ARG A 590 1.93 -17.63 22.03
C ARG A 590 0.98 -17.53 20.81
N ASN A 591 0.87 -16.34 20.23
CA ASN A 591 0.08 -16.07 19.01
C ASN A 591 0.99 -16.13 17.79
N TYR A 592 1.39 -17.33 17.39
CA TYR A 592 2.43 -17.54 16.37
C TYR A 592 1.93 -17.27 14.95
N SER A 593 0.64 -17.51 14.70
CA SER A 593 -0.01 -17.13 13.43
C SER A 593 0.16 -15.63 13.16
N LYS A 594 -0.03 -14.79 14.18
CA LYS A 594 0.13 -13.34 14.11
C LYS A 594 1.58 -12.87 13.95
N VAL A 595 2.56 -13.65 14.40
CA VAL A 595 3.99 -13.35 14.12
C VAL A 595 4.22 -13.34 12.61
N ILE A 596 3.72 -14.34 11.90
CA ILE A 596 3.89 -14.46 10.44
C ILE A 596 3.18 -13.29 9.74
N GLU A 597 1.94 -13.00 10.12
CA GLU A 597 1.18 -11.87 9.57
C GLU A 597 1.88 -10.51 9.82
N PHE A 598 2.41 -10.27 11.02
CA PHE A 598 3.10 -9.01 11.35
C PHE A 598 4.38 -8.82 10.54
N VAL A 599 5.15 -9.89 10.33
CA VAL A 599 6.36 -9.82 9.49
C VAL A 599 5.99 -9.53 8.04
N GLN A 600 4.98 -10.21 7.49
CA GLN A 600 4.50 -9.98 6.12
C GLN A 600 3.92 -8.57 5.95
N PHE A 601 3.17 -8.08 6.93
CA PHE A 601 2.62 -6.72 6.91
C PHE A 601 3.73 -5.67 6.95
N LYS A 602 4.74 -5.86 7.82
CA LYS A 602 5.95 -5.03 7.86
C LYS A 602 6.66 -5.03 6.51
N GLU A 603 6.98 -6.19 5.97
CA GLU A 603 7.67 -6.33 4.67
C GLU A 603 6.89 -5.68 3.52
N ARG A 604 5.55 -5.81 3.54
CA ARG A 604 4.66 -5.15 2.58
C ARG A 604 4.80 -3.63 2.66
N LEU A 605 4.78 -3.05 3.85
CA LEU A 605 4.90 -1.59 4.04
C LEU A 605 6.33 -1.08 3.79
N GLU A 606 7.37 -1.83 4.14
CA GLU A 606 8.76 -1.49 3.83
C GLU A 606 9.00 -1.38 2.33
N ASN A 607 8.32 -2.21 1.54
CA ASN A 607 8.38 -2.20 0.08
C ASN A 607 7.28 -1.34 -0.58
N SER A 608 6.60 -0.48 0.17
CA SER A 608 5.55 0.40 -0.38
C SER A 608 6.10 1.36 -1.45
N ASN A 609 5.38 1.44 -2.57
CA ASN A 609 5.68 2.44 -3.61
C ASN A 609 5.52 3.88 -3.09
N GLN A 610 4.52 4.14 -2.23
CA GLN A 610 4.31 5.46 -1.62
C GLN A 610 5.44 5.82 -0.67
N LEU A 611 5.99 4.85 0.08
CA LEU A 611 7.14 5.09 0.95
C LEU A 611 8.35 5.54 0.15
N LEU A 612 8.63 4.84 -0.94
CA LEU A 612 9.72 5.18 -1.84
C LEU A 612 9.50 6.57 -2.48
N MET A 613 8.29 6.84 -2.98
CA MET A 613 7.92 8.13 -3.55
C MET A 613 8.04 9.28 -2.55
N ALA A 614 7.54 9.12 -1.32
CA ALA A 614 7.61 10.16 -0.29
C ALA A 614 9.06 10.50 0.10
N ARG A 615 9.94 9.50 0.21
CA ARG A 615 11.38 9.72 0.47
C ARG A 615 12.05 10.52 -0.65
N LEU A 616 11.69 10.24 -1.90
CA LEU A 616 12.14 11.01 -3.07
C LEU A 616 11.58 12.44 -3.02
N ASP A 617 10.28 12.58 -2.78
CA ASP A 617 9.57 13.85 -2.84
C ASP A 617 9.96 14.82 -1.73
N VAL A 618 10.25 14.35 -0.51
CA VAL A 618 10.80 15.22 0.57
C VAL A 618 12.13 15.83 0.15
N SER A 619 13.01 15.03 -0.43
CA SER A 619 14.35 15.48 -0.80
C SER A 619 14.29 16.44 -1.99
N ILE A 620 13.44 16.15 -2.98
CA ILE A 620 13.16 17.04 -4.10
C ILE A 620 12.52 18.36 -3.60
N LEU A 621 11.60 18.29 -2.64
CA LEU A 621 10.95 19.48 -2.07
C LEU A 621 11.95 20.36 -1.32
N GLN A 622 12.88 19.77 -0.56
CA GLN A 622 13.97 20.51 0.11
C GLN A 622 14.86 21.24 -0.91
N LEU A 623 15.24 20.56 -1.99
CA LEU A 623 15.99 21.19 -3.09
C LEU A 623 15.21 22.35 -3.71
N LYS A 624 13.89 22.20 -3.93
CA LYS A 624 13.03 23.28 -4.45
C LYS A 624 12.96 24.48 -3.50
N GLN A 625 12.75 24.23 -2.21
CA GLN A 625 12.64 25.30 -1.20
C GLN A 625 13.94 26.08 -1.01
N LYS A 626 15.08 25.47 -1.31
CA LYS A 626 16.42 26.00 -1.06
C LYS A 626 17.17 26.39 -2.33
N ALA A 627 16.48 26.32 -3.48
CA ALA A 627 17.03 26.58 -4.81
C ALA A 627 17.68 27.97 -4.95
N ASP A 628 17.29 28.95 -4.14
CA ASP A 628 17.81 30.33 -4.18
C ASP A 628 19.24 30.44 -3.61
N SER A 629 19.77 29.42 -2.94
CA SER A 629 21.11 29.42 -2.34
C SER A 629 21.90 28.17 -2.71
N LEU A 630 22.95 28.35 -3.50
CA LEU A 630 23.83 27.25 -3.90
C LEU A 630 24.46 26.53 -2.69
N GLN A 631 24.85 27.27 -1.64
CA GLN A 631 25.45 26.69 -0.43
C GLN A 631 24.47 25.79 0.32
N GLU A 632 23.20 26.19 0.42
CA GLU A 632 22.18 25.37 1.07
C GLU A 632 21.87 24.12 0.24
N VAL A 633 21.85 24.24 -1.09
CA VAL A 633 21.68 23.11 -2.02
C VAL A 633 22.87 22.14 -1.95
N GLU A 634 24.10 22.61 -1.87
CA GLU A 634 25.31 21.79 -1.69
C GLU A 634 25.24 21.01 -0.37
N CYS A 635 24.85 21.65 0.73
CA CYS A 635 24.65 20.98 2.02
C CYS A 635 23.58 19.90 1.95
N ILE A 636 22.48 20.13 1.22
CA ILE A 636 21.47 19.10 0.96
C ILE A 636 22.08 17.94 0.17
N PHE A 637 22.89 18.20 -0.85
CA PHE A 637 23.55 17.14 -1.61
C PHE A 637 24.52 16.33 -0.75
N GLU A 638 25.30 16.95 0.14
CA GLU A 638 26.16 16.25 1.09
C GLU A 638 25.36 15.26 1.95
N ASN A 639 24.22 15.69 2.49
CA ASN A 639 23.32 14.82 3.27
C ASN A 639 22.69 13.69 2.44
N LEU A 640 22.60 13.87 1.12
CA LEU A 640 22.04 12.92 0.16
C LEU A 640 23.10 12.05 -0.52
N ASN A 641 24.35 12.03 -0.02
CA ASN A 641 25.49 11.37 -0.65
C ASN A 641 25.63 11.76 -2.13
N TYR A 642 25.44 13.04 -2.44
CA TYR A 642 25.53 13.59 -3.79
C TYR A 642 24.56 12.93 -4.79
N GLY A 643 23.43 12.44 -4.31
CA GLY A 643 22.37 11.81 -5.10
C GLY A 643 22.57 10.32 -5.41
N SER A 644 23.72 9.72 -5.07
CA SER A 644 23.99 8.30 -5.34
C SER A 644 23.03 7.38 -4.57
N ARG A 645 22.65 7.76 -3.35
CA ARG A 645 21.70 7.03 -2.51
C ARG A 645 20.37 6.78 -3.20
N PHE A 646 19.89 7.70 -4.04
CA PHE A 646 18.63 7.52 -4.79
C PHE A 646 18.76 6.56 -5.97
N LEU A 647 19.93 6.51 -6.61
CA LEU A 647 20.17 5.54 -7.68
C LEU A 647 20.02 4.11 -7.14
N GLU A 648 20.58 3.84 -5.95
CA GLU A 648 20.46 2.56 -5.23
C GLU A 648 19.02 2.23 -4.77
N MET A 649 18.18 3.26 -4.61
CA MET A 649 16.75 3.07 -4.30
C MET A 649 15.94 2.66 -5.54
N SER A 650 16.44 2.91 -6.75
CA SER A 650 15.80 2.56 -8.03
C SER A 650 16.35 1.30 -8.70
N ASN A 651 17.05 0.44 -7.95
CA ASN A 651 17.56 -0.83 -8.48
C ASN A 651 16.39 -1.70 -8.98
N GLU A 652 16.59 -2.40 -10.11
CA GLU A 652 15.53 -3.21 -10.73
C GLU A 652 14.94 -4.26 -9.77
N ASP A 653 15.76 -4.85 -8.90
CA ASP A 653 15.29 -5.86 -7.95
C ASP A 653 14.36 -5.27 -6.87
N LYS A 654 14.63 -4.03 -6.43
CA LYS A 654 13.73 -3.31 -5.51
C LYS A 654 12.44 -2.87 -6.21
N LEU A 655 12.53 -2.46 -7.47
CA LEU A 655 11.34 -2.10 -8.26
C LEU A 655 10.43 -3.31 -8.53
N LYS A 656 10.99 -4.52 -8.59
CA LYS A 656 10.22 -5.77 -8.70
C LYS A 656 9.51 -6.15 -7.41
N SER A 657 10.07 -5.81 -6.25
CA SER A 657 9.49 -6.13 -4.93
C SER A 657 8.49 -5.08 -4.42
N LEU A 658 8.21 -4.02 -5.18
CA LEU A 658 7.30 -2.95 -4.77
C LEU A 658 5.88 -3.45 -4.52
N THR A 659 5.26 -2.90 -3.49
CA THR A 659 3.86 -3.14 -3.14
C THR A 659 3.00 -1.90 -3.43
N PHE A 660 1.76 -2.15 -3.81
CA PHE A 660 0.74 -1.15 -4.11
C PHE A 660 -0.42 -1.32 -3.13
N ASN A 661 -0.70 -0.27 -2.37
CA ASN A 661 -1.55 -0.29 -1.18
C ASN A 661 -2.64 0.79 -1.24
N GLU A 662 -2.69 1.55 -2.32
CA GLU A 662 -3.68 2.59 -2.60
C GLU A 662 -5.10 2.01 -2.64
N ASP A 663 -6.04 2.67 -1.96
CA ASP A 663 -7.46 2.39 -2.15
C ASP A 663 -8.00 3.12 -3.40
N LEU A 664 -7.76 2.51 -4.56
CA LEU A 664 -8.25 3.05 -5.83
C LEU A 664 -9.78 2.95 -5.99
N GLN A 665 -10.47 2.15 -5.17
CA GLN A 665 -11.93 2.00 -5.25
C GLN A 665 -12.65 3.24 -4.71
N ALA A 666 -12.03 3.98 -3.80
CA ALA A 666 -12.57 5.23 -3.27
C ALA A 666 -12.46 6.41 -4.26
N ARG A 667 -11.71 6.27 -5.35
CA ARG A 667 -11.51 7.36 -6.33
C ARG A 667 -12.72 7.52 -7.26
N PRO A 668 -13.01 8.76 -7.72
CA PRO A 668 -14.08 8.98 -8.68
C PRO A 668 -13.75 8.35 -10.04
N TRP A 669 -14.79 7.95 -10.78
CA TRP A 669 -14.63 7.29 -12.08
C TRP A 669 -13.85 8.10 -13.11
N TRP A 670 -13.80 9.43 -12.98
CA TRP A 670 -13.04 10.31 -13.89
C TRP A 670 -11.57 10.49 -13.47
N SER A 671 -11.17 10.04 -12.28
CA SER A 671 -9.76 9.98 -11.87
C SER A 671 -9.47 8.64 -11.20
N PRO A 672 -9.58 7.53 -11.96
CA PRO A 672 -9.49 6.17 -11.41
C PRO A 672 -8.13 5.86 -10.80
N THR A 673 -7.07 6.52 -11.27
CA THR A 673 -5.69 6.33 -10.81
C THR A 673 -5.02 7.69 -10.57
N SER A 674 -3.93 7.71 -9.80
CA SER A 674 -3.21 8.95 -9.48
C SER A 674 -2.65 9.67 -10.72
N SER A 675 -2.39 8.93 -11.79
CA SER A 675 -1.81 9.42 -13.05
C SER A 675 -2.84 9.73 -14.13
N VAL A 676 -4.10 9.29 -13.99
CA VAL A 676 -5.13 9.43 -15.00
C VAL A 676 -6.25 10.38 -14.56
N ASN A 677 -6.57 11.33 -15.44
CA ASN A 677 -7.77 12.16 -15.32
C ASN A 677 -8.49 12.21 -16.68
N LEU A 678 -9.65 11.56 -16.75
CA LEU A 678 -10.45 11.42 -17.97
C LEU A 678 -11.05 12.76 -18.41
N LEU A 679 -11.28 13.70 -17.49
CA LEU A 679 -11.82 15.02 -17.83
C LEU A 679 -10.86 15.85 -18.68
N SER A 680 -9.56 15.50 -18.72
CA SER A 680 -8.58 16.17 -19.57
C SER A 680 -8.70 15.80 -21.06
N GLY A 681 -9.18 14.60 -21.38
CA GLY A 681 -9.40 14.14 -22.76
C GLY A 681 -10.81 14.48 -23.26
N TYR A 682 -11.05 14.40 -24.58
CA TYR A 682 -12.37 14.59 -25.18
C TYR A 682 -13.32 13.43 -24.85
N PHE A 683 -14.63 13.70 -24.87
CA PHE A 683 -15.62 12.64 -24.72
C PHE A 683 -15.78 11.92 -26.06
N GLU A 684 -15.56 10.61 -26.07
CA GLU A 684 -15.81 9.74 -27.22
C GLU A 684 -17.02 8.82 -26.92
N GLU A 685 -17.90 8.66 -27.91
CA GLU A 685 -19.02 7.71 -27.82
C GLU A 685 -18.47 6.29 -27.65
N GLY A 686 -18.84 5.62 -26.56
CA GLY A 686 -18.29 4.31 -26.17
C GLY A 686 -17.34 4.35 -24.98
N SER A 687 -16.91 5.52 -24.49
CA SER A 687 -16.00 5.68 -23.33
C SER A 687 -16.40 4.99 -22.00
N ALA A 688 -17.59 4.37 -21.91
CA ALA A 688 -17.98 3.50 -20.81
C ALA A 688 -16.99 2.34 -20.56
N TRP A 689 -16.36 1.80 -21.62
CA TRP A 689 -15.37 0.72 -21.51
C TRP A 689 -14.06 1.15 -20.83
N LEU A 690 -13.74 2.45 -20.77
CA LEU A 690 -12.53 2.97 -20.11
C LEU A 690 -12.51 2.66 -18.61
N ARG A 691 -13.67 2.45 -17.98
CA ARG A 691 -13.79 2.04 -16.57
C ARG A 691 -13.22 0.62 -16.35
N GLU A 692 -13.28 -0.23 -17.36
CA GLU A 692 -12.83 -1.64 -17.30
C GLU A 692 -11.39 -1.81 -17.77
N SER A 693 -10.94 -1.03 -18.76
CA SER A 693 -9.59 -1.21 -19.34
C SER A 693 -8.43 -0.71 -18.48
N LEU A 694 -8.68 0.12 -17.46
CA LEU A 694 -7.64 0.69 -16.59
C LEU A 694 -7.28 -0.20 -15.40
N LYS A 695 -7.87 -1.41 -15.30
CA LYS A 695 -7.59 -2.35 -14.21
C LYS A 695 -6.29 -3.13 -14.47
N GLY A 696 -5.20 -2.70 -13.84
CA GLY A 696 -4.28 -3.63 -13.16
C GLY A 696 -2.93 -4.01 -13.79
N GLY A 697 -2.44 -3.35 -14.85
CA GLY A 697 -1.10 -3.62 -15.40
C GLY A 697 -0.29 -2.39 -15.80
N ASP A 698 -0.94 -1.44 -16.46
CA ASP A 698 -0.26 -0.26 -16.99
C ASP A 698 0.13 0.75 -15.89
N GLU A 699 -0.63 0.82 -14.79
CA GLU A 699 -0.35 1.77 -13.71
C GLU A 699 0.94 1.46 -12.95
N GLU A 700 1.18 0.20 -12.59
CA GLU A 700 2.42 -0.18 -11.89
C GLU A 700 3.65 0.17 -12.74
N TYR A 701 3.56 -0.05 -14.05
CA TYR A 701 4.61 0.29 -14.99
C TYR A 701 4.84 1.81 -15.07
N ILE A 702 3.77 2.60 -15.10
CA ILE A 702 3.84 4.06 -15.06
C ILE A 702 4.49 4.54 -13.74
N VAL A 703 4.06 4.01 -12.59
CA VAL A 703 4.61 4.39 -11.27
C VAL A 703 6.10 4.05 -11.19
N LYS A 704 6.50 2.85 -11.63
CA LYS A 704 7.92 2.44 -11.68
C LYS A 704 8.77 3.39 -12.52
N LYS A 705 8.26 3.84 -13.69
CA LYS A 705 8.92 4.86 -14.52
C LYS A 705 9.05 6.20 -13.81
N VAL A 706 8.00 6.64 -13.10
CA VAL A 706 8.02 7.90 -12.35
C VAL A 706 9.04 7.84 -11.21
N ILE A 707 9.09 6.72 -10.47
CA ILE A 707 10.08 6.48 -9.41
C ILE A 707 11.50 6.53 -9.99
N GLU A 708 11.76 5.82 -11.09
CA GLU A 708 13.08 5.84 -11.73
C GLU A 708 13.45 7.25 -12.21
N ARG A 709 12.50 7.99 -12.79
CA ARG A 709 12.75 9.36 -13.22
C ARG A 709 13.05 10.27 -12.03
N LYS A 710 12.31 10.18 -10.93
CA LYS A 710 12.54 10.98 -9.74
C LYS A 710 13.85 10.61 -9.02
N SER A 711 14.27 9.35 -9.07
CA SER A 711 15.51 8.91 -8.40
C SER A 711 16.77 9.42 -9.06
N ILE A 712 16.77 9.57 -10.40
CA ILE A 712 17.94 10.09 -11.14
C ILE A 712 18.06 11.61 -11.07
N LEU A 713 16.97 12.34 -10.81
CA LEU A 713 16.95 13.82 -10.82
C LEU A 713 17.98 14.45 -9.89
N PRO A 714 18.08 14.10 -8.59
CA PRO A 714 19.07 14.72 -7.70
C PRO A 714 20.51 14.54 -8.18
N ARG A 715 20.85 13.36 -8.71
CA ARG A 715 22.20 13.10 -9.24
C ARG A 715 22.47 13.88 -10.53
N LEU A 716 21.49 13.95 -11.44
CA LEU A 716 21.58 14.75 -12.66
C LEU A 716 21.78 16.25 -12.34
N VAL A 717 21.05 16.79 -11.37
CA VAL A 717 21.21 18.19 -10.92
C VAL A 717 22.60 18.40 -10.33
N TYR A 718 23.04 17.53 -9.42
CA TYR A 718 24.37 17.63 -8.82
C TYR A 718 25.50 17.61 -9.86
N LEU A 719 25.51 16.62 -10.77
CA LEU A 719 26.51 16.52 -11.83
C LEU A 719 26.48 17.75 -12.75
N SER A 720 25.30 18.30 -13.02
CA SER A 720 25.17 19.50 -13.85
C SER A 720 25.73 20.75 -13.16
N ILE A 721 25.52 20.90 -11.85
CA ILE A 721 26.08 22.01 -11.05
C ILE A 721 27.61 21.90 -10.97
N GLN A 722 28.14 20.70 -10.71
CA GLN A 722 29.59 20.47 -10.68
C GLN A 722 30.22 20.86 -12.01
N SER A 723 29.64 20.40 -13.11
CA SER A 723 30.15 20.70 -14.44
C SER A 723 30.02 22.18 -14.82
N GLY A 724 28.94 22.85 -14.44
CA GLY A 724 28.79 24.31 -14.64
C GLY A 724 29.82 25.12 -13.85
N SER A 725 30.12 24.68 -12.61
CA SER A 725 31.14 25.30 -11.76
C SER A 725 32.56 25.14 -12.29
N ILE A 726 32.82 24.09 -13.08
CA ILE A 726 34.11 23.85 -13.74
C ILE A 726 34.30 24.79 -14.92
N SER A 727 33.25 25.03 -15.72
CA SER A 727 33.27 25.98 -16.85
C SER A 727 33.50 27.43 -16.42
N LEU A 728 33.06 27.82 -15.22
CA LEU A 728 33.29 29.15 -14.63
C LEU A 728 34.68 29.33 -13.99
N LYS A 729 35.36 28.23 -13.63
CA LYS A 729 36.72 28.24 -13.05
C LYS A 729 37.82 28.06 -14.10
N GLU A 730 37.64 28.64 -15.29
CA GLU A 730 38.74 28.89 -16.22
C GLU A 730 39.71 29.90 -15.60
N THR A 731 40.68 29.42 -14.82
CA THR A 731 42.00 30.07 -14.74
C THR A 731 43.10 29.18 -14.15
N ASP A 732 42.83 28.08 -13.44
CA ASP A 732 43.92 27.25 -12.91
C ASP A 732 43.48 25.80 -12.60
N ARG A 733 43.89 24.84 -13.47
CA ARG A 733 44.51 23.53 -13.17
C ARG A 733 44.10 22.39 -14.12
N ASN A 734 45.11 21.60 -14.50
CA ASN A 734 45.09 20.37 -15.28
C ASN A 734 43.88 19.46 -15.00
N GLY A 735 43.18 19.05 -16.06
CA GLY A 735 42.07 18.10 -16.03
C GLY A 735 42.44 16.79 -15.36
N THR A 736 41.60 16.34 -14.43
CA THR A 736 41.81 15.13 -13.65
C THR A 736 40.95 13.98 -14.20
N LEU A 737 41.38 12.74 -13.95
CA LEU A 737 40.64 11.50 -14.30
C LEU A 737 39.18 11.48 -13.78
N SER A 738 38.87 12.31 -12.78
CA SER A 738 37.54 12.53 -12.21
C SER A 738 36.55 13.13 -13.22
N ASP A 739 37.02 13.94 -14.17
CA ASP A 739 36.18 14.77 -15.04
C ASP A 739 35.55 13.96 -16.18
N ALA A 740 36.31 12.99 -16.73
CA ALA A 740 35.80 12.07 -17.74
C ALA A 740 34.76 11.07 -17.17
N ASN A 741 34.89 10.73 -15.88
CA ASN A 741 33.96 9.84 -15.19
C ASN A 741 32.60 10.52 -14.95
N ALA A 742 32.59 11.81 -14.58
CA ALA A 742 31.34 12.56 -14.39
C ALA A 742 30.54 12.74 -15.70
N VAL A 743 31.22 13.03 -16.82
CA VAL A 743 30.56 13.20 -18.14
C VAL A 743 29.99 11.88 -18.67
N SER A 744 30.70 10.76 -18.46
CA SER A 744 30.22 9.43 -18.84
C SER A 744 29.06 8.95 -17.95
N GLU A 745 29.11 9.24 -16.65
CA GLU A 745 28.00 9.00 -15.73
C GLU A 745 26.75 9.80 -16.14
N LEU A 746 26.91 11.10 -16.42
CA LEU A 746 25.82 11.97 -16.86
C LEU A 746 25.15 11.44 -18.14
N LYS A 747 25.93 10.96 -19.11
CA LYS A 747 25.40 10.32 -20.31
C LYS A 747 24.59 9.06 -19.98
N CYS A 748 25.12 8.18 -19.12
CA CYS A 748 24.43 6.95 -18.72
C CYS A 748 23.08 7.25 -18.04
N LEU A 749 23.04 8.27 -17.17
CA LEU A 749 21.81 8.72 -16.52
C LEU A 749 20.82 9.33 -17.50
N LEU A 750 21.28 10.06 -18.52
CA LEU A 750 20.42 10.57 -19.60
C LEU A 750 19.86 9.45 -20.49
N GLU A 751 20.64 8.42 -20.78
CA GLU A 751 20.17 7.22 -21.49
C GLU A 751 19.09 6.49 -20.68
N ARG A 752 19.23 6.43 -19.35
CA ARG A 752 18.16 5.95 -18.44
C ARG A 752 16.94 6.86 -18.47
N TYR A 753 17.13 8.18 -18.37
CA TYR A 753 16.04 9.16 -18.41
C TYR A 753 15.22 9.02 -19.70
N ALA A 754 15.87 8.93 -20.87
CA ALA A 754 15.21 8.76 -22.16
C ALA A 754 14.33 7.51 -22.20
N ARG A 755 14.80 6.39 -21.64
CA ARG A 755 14.00 5.15 -21.51
C ARG A 755 12.73 5.36 -20.68
N THR A 756 12.78 6.19 -19.62
CA THR A 756 11.57 6.52 -18.84
C THR A 756 10.55 7.33 -19.63
N ILE A 757 10.97 8.10 -20.64
CA ILE A 757 10.07 8.81 -21.57
C ILE A 757 9.56 7.86 -22.68
N GLY A 758 10.15 6.66 -22.80
CA GLY A 758 9.74 5.65 -23.77
C GLY A 758 10.48 5.70 -25.11
N LEU A 759 11.62 6.37 -25.16
CA LEU A 759 12.44 6.48 -26.37
C LEU A 759 13.88 6.01 -26.12
N SER A 760 14.58 5.64 -27.20
CA SER A 760 16.03 5.51 -27.13
C SER A 760 16.66 6.90 -26.96
N PHE A 761 17.89 6.96 -26.46
CA PHE A 761 18.58 8.25 -26.29
C PHE A 761 18.73 9.01 -27.61
N ASP A 762 19.06 8.31 -28.70
CA ASP A 762 19.21 8.92 -30.03
C ASP A 762 17.86 9.42 -30.58
N ASP A 763 16.78 8.65 -30.38
CA ASP A 763 15.44 9.06 -30.80
C ASP A 763 14.97 10.28 -30.00
N ALA A 764 15.20 10.30 -28.68
CA ALA A 764 14.84 11.42 -27.82
C ALA A 764 15.59 12.71 -28.20
N ILE A 765 16.88 12.60 -28.56
CA ILE A 765 17.65 13.73 -29.10
C ILE A 765 17.07 14.19 -30.44
N SER A 766 16.68 13.26 -31.32
CA SER A 766 16.10 13.60 -32.63
C SER A 766 14.81 14.42 -32.49
N VAL A 767 13.98 14.10 -31.49
CA VAL A 767 12.76 14.83 -31.16
C VAL A 767 13.09 16.25 -30.68
N ILE A 768 14.04 16.41 -29.75
CA ILE A 768 14.49 17.74 -29.30
C ILE A 768 15.04 18.56 -30.47
N LEU A 769 15.82 17.95 -31.36
CA LEU A 769 16.38 18.61 -32.53
C LEU A 769 15.28 19.07 -33.50
N ALA A 770 14.25 18.24 -33.74
CA ALA A 770 13.10 18.62 -34.56
C ALA A 770 12.34 19.82 -33.96
N ILE A 771 12.17 19.85 -32.64
CA ILE A 771 11.54 20.97 -31.92
C ILE A 771 12.38 22.23 -32.05
N SER A 772 13.69 22.15 -31.78
CA SER A 772 14.60 23.31 -31.92
C SER A 772 14.69 23.89 -33.34
N ARG A 773 14.29 23.11 -34.35
CA ARG A 773 14.20 23.51 -35.77
C ARG A 773 12.81 24.03 -36.15
N GLY A 774 11.88 24.14 -35.20
CA GLY A 774 10.50 24.56 -35.41
C GLY A 774 9.64 23.56 -36.20
N GLN A 775 10.08 22.29 -36.31
CA GLN A 775 9.36 21.27 -37.09
C GLN A 775 8.20 20.65 -36.29
N ASN A 776 8.36 20.54 -34.96
CA ASN A 776 7.39 20.02 -34.02
C ASN A 776 7.25 20.99 -32.84
N SER A 777 6.09 21.04 -32.19
CA SER A 777 5.93 21.81 -30.95
C SER A 777 6.00 20.89 -29.72
N PHE A 778 6.45 21.42 -28.59
CA PHE A 778 6.32 20.70 -27.32
C PHE A 778 4.86 20.39 -26.93
N LYS A 779 3.86 21.08 -27.53
CA LYS A 779 2.44 20.80 -27.31
C LYS A 779 2.03 19.44 -27.92
N ASP A 780 2.74 18.97 -28.95
CA ASP A 780 2.45 17.71 -29.65
C ASP A 780 2.95 16.48 -28.87
N LEU A 781 3.75 16.69 -27.81
CA LEU A 781 4.33 15.63 -26.97
C LEU A 781 3.41 15.18 -25.81
N GLY A 782 2.18 15.70 -25.74
CA GLY A 782 1.18 15.27 -24.77
C GLY A 782 1.47 15.63 -23.30
N SER A 783 1.04 14.77 -22.38
CA SER A 783 1.01 14.99 -20.93
C SER A 783 2.39 15.01 -20.24
N ASP A 784 3.46 14.59 -20.92
CA ASP A 784 4.81 14.47 -20.34
C ASP A 784 5.72 15.68 -20.67
N PHE A 785 5.13 16.81 -21.03
CA PHE A 785 5.81 18.07 -21.39
C PHE A 785 6.96 18.46 -20.45
N ILE A 786 6.73 18.35 -19.15
CA ILE A 786 7.69 18.75 -18.11
C ILE A 786 8.92 17.86 -18.13
N SER A 787 8.70 16.57 -18.33
CA SER A 787 9.77 15.58 -18.37
C SER A 787 10.65 15.77 -19.59
N TRP A 788 10.07 16.20 -20.70
CA TRP A 788 10.79 16.64 -21.91
C TRP A 788 11.61 17.91 -21.71
N ILE A 789 11.06 18.92 -21.00
CA ILE A 789 11.83 20.11 -20.62
C ILE A 789 13.03 19.71 -19.77
N ASN A 790 12.80 18.96 -18.68
CA ASN A 790 13.87 18.53 -17.79
C ASN A 790 14.95 17.76 -18.56
N PHE A 791 14.55 16.81 -19.42
CA PHE A 791 15.47 16.06 -20.27
C PHE A 791 16.31 16.98 -21.16
N THR A 792 15.69 17.96 -21.80
CA THR A 792 16.37 18.91 -22.70
C THR A 792 17.38 19.77 -21.94
N VAL A 793 17.06 20.19 -20.72
CA VAL A 793 18.00 20.97 -19.91
C VAL A 793 19.21 20.14 -19.49
N PHE A 794 19.01 18.90 -19.04
CA PHE A 794 20.15 18.04 -18.69
C PHE A 794 20.98 17.63 -19.91
N VAL A 795 20.37 17.44 -21.08
CA VAL A 795 21.10 17.23 -22.34
C VAL A 795 21.94 18.46 -22.69
N ASN A 796 21.42 19.68 -22.48
CA ASN A 796 22.20 20.90 -22.67
C ASN A 796 23.37 21.00 -21.69
N ALA A 797 23.16 20.66 -20.41
CA ALA A 797 24.24 20.59 -19.43
C ALA A 797 25.32 19.60 -19.88
N TRP A 798 24.95 18.39 -20.31
CA TRP A 798 25.88 17.38 -20.83
C TRP A 798 26.67 17.87 -22.06
N ASN A 799 26.01 18.57 -22.98
CA ASN A 799 26.67 19.14 -24.16
C ASN A 799 27.70 20.21 -23.81
N LEU A 800 27.44 21.04 -22.80
CA LEU A 800 28.41 22.03 -22.31
C LEU A 800 29.65 21.31 -21.76
N CYS A 801 29.46 20.27 -20.95
CA CYS A 801 30.57 19.46 -20.41
C CYS A 801 31.44 18.81 -21.49
N CYS A 802 30.80 18.31 -22.56
CA CYS A 802 31.51 17.62 -23.64
C CYS A 802 32.39 18.54 -24.49
N ARG A 803 32.12 19.85 -24.51
CA ARG A 803 32.96 20.83 -25.24
C ARG A 803 34.27 21.09 -24.51
N ASP A 804 34.23 21.14 -23.19
CA ASP A 804 35.40 21.41 -22.36
C ASP A 804 36.36 20.22 -22.33
N VAL A 805 35.85 18.98 -22.33
CA VAL A 805 36.68 17.76 -22.39
C VAL A 805 37.41 17.59 -23.73
N LYS A 806 36.84 18.07 -24.84
CA LYS A 806 37.45 17.99 -26.18
C LYS A 806 38.58 18.99 -26.41
N LEU A 807 38.76 19.99 -25.54
CA LEU A 807 39.87 20.94 -25.64
C LEU A 807 41.22 20.37 -25.17
N HIS A 808 41.26 19.16 -24.61
CA HIS A 808 42.50 18.56 -24.08
C HIS A 808 43.03 17.32 -24.80
N ASN A 809 42.34 16.78 -25.81
CA ASN A 809 42.84 15.68 -26.64
C ASN A 809 42.76 16.04 -28.12
N GLU A 810 43.79 16.70 -28.63
CA GLU A 810 44.07 16.69 -30.06
C GLU A 810 44.63 15.31 -30.44
N ASP A 811 43.77 14.41 -30.92
CA ASP A 811 44.11 13.61 -32.09
C ASP A 811 42.88 13.08 -32.83
N LYS A 812 43.08 12.95 -34.14
CA LYS A 812 42.07 12.96 -35.22
C LYS A 812 41.08 11.77 -35.21
N CYS A 813 39.93 12.06 -35.83
CA CYS A 813 38.89 11.16 -36.36
C CYS A 813 37.69 10.81 -35.46
N VAL A 814 36.75 11.75 -35.30
CA VAL A 814 35.30 11.58 -35.58
C VAL A 814 34.72 12.97 -35.88
N GLY A 815 34.91 13.45 -37.11
CA GLY A 815 34.16 14.60 -37.63
C GLY A 815 32.71 14.20 -37.91
N ASP A 816 31.78 15.12 -37.61
CA ASP A 816 30.38 15.17 -38.08
C ASP A 816 29.22 14.90 -37.11
N ARG A 817 29.44 14.55 -35.83
CA ARG A 817 28.30 14.40 -34.88
C ARG A 817 28.16 15.45 -33.77
N THR A 818 29.13 16.34 -33.56
CA THR A 818 29.11 17.27 -32.40
C THR A 818 29.07 18.77 -32.71
N HIS A 819 28.89 19.19 -33.97
CA HIS A 819 28.91 20.62 -34.33
C HIS A 819 27.54 21.30 -34.46
N PHE A 820 26.41 20.62 -34.19
CA PHE A 820 25.08 21.18 -34.48
C PHE A 820 24.22 21.63 -33.29
N LEU A 821 24.77 21.71 -32.07
CA LEU A 821 24.04 22.18 -30.87
C LEU A 821 24.60 23.49 -30.29
N ALA A 822 25.29 24.32 -31.08
CA ALA A 822 25.82 25.62 -30.62
C ALA A 822 24.78 26.75 -30.60
N TYR A 823 23.62 26.56 -31.24
CA TYR A 823 22.57 27.57 -31.40
C TYR A 823 21.18 27.26 -30.78
N PRO A 824 20.88 26.13 -30.09
CA PRO A 824 19.53 25.88 -29.59
C PRO A 824 19.27 26.43 -28.19
N SER A 825 20.27 26.89 -27.40
CA SER A 825 20.00 27.34 -26.03
C SER A 825 19.06 28.54 -26.00
N ASN A 826 19.31 29.56 -26.83
CA ASN A 826 18.43 30.72 -26.92
C ASN A 826 17.12 30.42 -27.62
N THR A 827 17.10 29.57 -28.65
CA THR A 827 15.88 29.25 -29.41
C THR A 827 14.94 28.34 -28.63
N VAL A 828 15.47 27.31 -27.95
CA VAL A 828 14.71 26.40 -27.09
C VAL A 828 14.28 27.11 -25.82
N MET A 829 15.14 27.94 -25.19
CA MET A 829 14.69 28.79 -24.08
C MET A 829 13.66 29.82 -24.56
N HIS A 830 13.81 30.45 -25.72
CA HIS A 830 12.77 31.32 -26.29
C HIS A 830 11.48 30.57 -26.63
N GLU A 831 11.53 29.31 -27.06
CA GLU A 831 10.35 28.49 -27.32
C GLU A 831 9.71 27.96 -26.04
N ILE A 832 10.50 27.72 -25.00
CA ILE A 832 10.01 27.43 -23.64
C ILE A 832 9.35 28.68 -23.08
N ASP A 833 10.02 29.84 -23.12
CA ASP A 833 9.49 31.13 -22.67
C ASP A 833 8.30 31.57 -23.54
N ALA A 834 8.31 31.33 -24.84
CA ALA A 834 7.19 31.60 -25.74
C ALA A 834 6.07 30.58 -25.59
N SER A 835 6.33 29.31 -25.26
CA SER A 835 5.26 28.35 -24.92
C SER A 835 4.64 28.65 -23.57
N ILE A 836 5.43 29.13 -22.60
CA ILE A 836 4.97 29.62 -21.30
C ILE A 836 4.14 30.90 -21.53
N ARG A 837 4.68 31.91 -22.20
CA ARG A 837 4.01 33.19 -22.50
C ARG A 837 2.82 33.05 -23.43
N LYS A 838 2.83 32.15 -24.42
CA LYS A 838 1.69 31.93 -25.33
C LYS A 838 0.59 31.11 -24.66
N LYS A 839 0.91 30.24 -23.68
CA LYS A 839 -0.11 29.66 -22.76
C LYS A 839 -0.66 30.72 -21.79
N GLU A 840 0.11 31.75 -21.48
CA GLU A 840 -0.38 32.93 -20.76
C GLU A 840 -1.25 33.82 -21.66
N GLU A 841 -0.87 34.07 -22.92
CA GLU A 841 -1.57 34.96 -23.87
C GLU A 841 -2.80 34.33 -24.55
N GLU A 842 -2.80 33.03 -24.87
CA GLU A 842 -4.00 32.30 -25.33
C GLU A 842 -5.09 32.25 -24.24
N LYS A 843 -4.78 32.66 -23.00
CA LYS A 843 -5.73 32.86 -21.89
C LYS A 843 -6.15 34.31 -21.64
N TRP A 844 -5.55 35.29 -22.33
CA TRP A 844 -5.95 36.70 -22.20
C TRP A 844 -7.03 37.12 -23.21
N PHE A 845 -7.19 36.39 -24.32
CA PHE A 845 -8.22 36.67 -25.33
C PHE A 845 -9.50 35.83 -25.20
N ASP A 846 -9.58 34.92 -24.23
CA ASP A 846 -10.81 34.22 -23.86
C ASP A 846 -11.12 34.47 -22.39
N GLY A 847 -12.10 35.34 -22.12
CA GLY A 847 -12.37 35.98 -20.82
C GLY A 847 -12.90 35.09 -19.71
N SER A 848 -12.45 33.83 -19.61
CA SER A 848 -12.85 32.89 -18.56
C SER A 848 -11.77 31.87 -18.22
N SER A 849 -10.64 32.31 -17.66
CA SER A 849 -9.82 31.41 -16.83
C SER A 849 -8.76 32.11 -15.97
N GLN A 850 -9.03 32.24 -14.67
CA GLN A 850 -7.96 32.34 -13.67
C GLN A 850 -7.60 30.93 -13.21
N PHE A 851 -6.65 30.29 -13.89
CA PHE A 851 -6.02 29.04 -13.43
C PHE A 851 -4.65 29.37 -12.81
N PRO A 852 -4.29 28.82 -11.64
CA PRO A 852 -2.97 29.03 -11.08
C PRO A 852 -1.89 28.28 -11.86
N ARG A 853 -0.92 29.06 -12.34
CA ARG A 853 0.50 28.78 -12.64
C ARG A 853 0.95 27.31 -12.77
N TYR A 854 1.32 26.92 -14.00
CA TYR A 854 2.21 25.78 -14.31
C TYR A 854 3.68 26.01 -13.87
N ALA A 855 3.97 27.06 -13.09
CA ALA A 855 5.31 27.46 -12.72
C ALA A 855 6.01 26.54 -11.70
N GLY A 856 5.27 25.63 -11.03
CA GLY A 856 5.84 24.65 -10.09
C GLY A 856 6.54 23.46 -10.75
N HIS A 857 6.44 23.35 -12.08
CA HIS A 857 6.88 22.17 -12.83
C HIS A 857 8.23 22.31 -13.52
N VAL A 858 8.73 23.53 -13.71
CA VAL A 858 10.03 23.77 -14.33
C VAL A 858 11.05 23.91 -13.21
N TRP A 859 12.05 23.02 -13.15
CA TRP A 859 13.15 23.03 -12.17
C TRP A 859 14.08 24.27 -12.26
N PHE A 860 13.76 25.23 -13.13
CA PHE A 860 14.68 26.26 -13.58
C PHE A 860 14.08 27.65 -13.39
N SER A 861 14.53 28.34 -12.33
CA SER A 861 14.64 29.81 -12.36
C SER A 861 15.76 30.36 -11.47
N PRO A 862 16.17 29.73 -10.35
CA PRO A 862 17.28 30.28 -9.56
C PRO A 862 18.62 29.54 -9.73
N VAL A 863 18.63 28.22 -9.91
CA VAL A 863 19.87 27.40 -9.79
C VAL A 863 20.84 27.53 -10.97
N PHE A 864 20.37 28.02 -12.12
CA PHE A 864 21.16 28.11 -13.37
C PHE A 864 21.27 29.51 -13.96
N ASN A 865 20.81 30.54 -13.22
CA ASN A 865 21.09 31.93 -13.56
C ASN A 865 22.40 32.39 -12.93
#